data_AF-A0A225B5H0-F1
#
_entry.id   AF-A0A225B5H0-F1
#
_cell.length_a   1.000
_cell.length_b   1.000
_cell.length_c   1.000
_cell.angle_alpha   90.00
_cell.angle_beta   90.00
_cell.angle_gamma   90.00
#
_symmetry.space_group_name_H-M   'P 1'
#
loop_
_entity.id
_entity.type
_entity.pdbx_description
1 polymer ?
#
loop_
_entity_poly.entity_id
_entity_poly.type
_entity_poly.pdbx_seq_one_letter_code
_entity_poly.pdbx_strand_id
1 'polypeptide(L)'
;MSVSSDIVDVSRPSSPGKQVSQALKFVRPAQMSLFARITCYPSLGEVTSVKRLQKSDSAEDDKIRFTVILSSSKSFPEQDWNVEIWHNIPDTELWTSLPLTKCNASLNPTIIGDDDVTQRYYHYTFSSELELPSSSGRGNFTVRYRTSPDTDWQWANQRRYVKDGEVIFGEKGRSVVSNISAPPQPGLGSSPRDEIGEYIEDLSSKLDVQARKSEAPGAILWSIAGSVPPAEVETSGKAKFPLGSPKSYLRYFSLVRLWSPWLAPRHGEKDFRLTEDAILCSFLRSDGLNFVLLAVSGVNNVLTVLGSGENGEIVVDVKNDGTDDANFQILASVGESFEVCVSSLVYEARKVVRDSVTAVTLPVVSDLPQEPESPVPDDLVIVENDARAQWLADWYEGLSYCTWNSLGQDLTEEKILEALDSLKRHGINIVNLIIDDNWQSLDNDSEKQWNRGWKRFQANEKGFPEGLAHTAATIRQRYPNIEHIAVWHALMGYWGGISPDGDLAKSYKTKKVTRKDSVAGGPMLAIDPDDINRFYDDFYSFLTSSGIDAVKTDAQFFLDLLDSAEDRRRFISSYQDAWTIASLRYFSTRSISCMSMTPQHIFHSQIPTNKPSILLRNSDDYFPDVADSHPWHVFCNAHNSLLTAHLNVIPDWDMFQTSHPYAAFHAAARCVSGGPIYITDKPGEHDIDLINQITAPTTRENAIILRPSVMGRTLDVYHNYNEGNLLRVGTYSGWAHTGSGILGLFNISPADISSIVPLTAFPGIDTTTTSTTHSSDAFRGRNSSSAHYIIRSHRTGIISEIMKPSGARSLVSISLQPKGWDILTAYPLRAFTLEGSRGCSSTSPSIESLLTHVAVLGLLGKMTGIAAVVSSDVSVVESGRLKFDVNLKALGILGIFHSKLDSRDVDKHVMVLISGIAVPRHTVWKDGDNVLAVNVLQAWKELGLDAGWSNEVRVQVFIS
;
A
#
# COMPACT_ATOMS: atom_id res chain seq x y z
N MET A 1 -25.84 59.98 -10.94
CA MET A 1 -27.23 59.47 -10.79
C MET A 1 -27.15 58.33 -9.77
N SER A 2 -27.03 58.58 -8.46
CA SER A 2 -28.03 59.02 -7.47
C SER A 2 -29.14 57.98 -7.17
N VAL A 3 -28.96 57.30 -6.02
CA VAL A 3 -29.97 56.82 -5.03
C VAL A 3 -30.83 55.62 -5.52
N SER A 4 -30.92 54.48 -4.82
CA SER A 4 -31.39 54.31 -3.45
C SER A 4 -30.96 52.98 -2.83
N SER A 5 -30.63 53.05 -1.54
CA SER A 5 -30.65 51.97 -0.54
C SER A 5 -32.06 51.41 -0.35
N ASP A 6 -32.18 50.12 -0.02
CA ASP A 6 -33.14 49.66 0.98
C ASP A 6 -32.66 48.35 1.63
N ILE A 7 -32.49 48.46 2.95
CA ILE A 7 -32.28 47.39 3.92
C ILE A 7 -33.66 46.80 4.21
N VAL A 8 -33.81 45.48 4.12
CA VAL A 8 -34.97 44.78 4.65
C VAL A 8 -34.50 43.71 5.64
N ASP A 9 -34.89 43.93 6.89
CA ASP A 9 -34.81 43.02 8.02
C ASP A 9 -35.33 41.62 7.65
N VAL A 10 -34.49 40.60 7.84
CA VAL A 10 -34.93 39.20 7.80
C VAL A 10 -35.53 38.86 9.17
N SER A 11 -36.85 38.99 9.26
CA SER A 11 -37.65 38.49 10.37
C SER A 11 -37.45 37.00 10.57
N ARG A 12 -37.11 36.59 11.80
CA ARG A 12 -37.05 35.20 12.27
C ARG A 12 -38.31 34.41 11.86
N PRO A 13 -38.19 33.19 11.31
CA PRO A 13 -39.31 32.26 11.26
C PRO A 13 -39.66 31.83 12.69
N SER A 14 -40.87 32.17 13.09
CA SER A 14 -41.54 31.67 14.29
C SER A 14 -41.54 30.13 14.32
N SER A 15 -41.32 29.60 15.51
CA SER A 15 -41.43 28.19 15.89
C SER A 15 -42.67 27.52 15.28
N PRO A 16 -42.58 26.34 14.63
CA PRO A 16 -43.76 25.56 14.34
C PRO A 16 -44.21 24.89 15.64
N GLY A 17 -45.35 25.38 16.15
CA GLY A 17 -46.08 24.74 17.23
C GLY A 17 -46.36 23.27 16.90
N LYS A 18 -46.33 22.45 17.96
CA LYS A 18 -46.78 21.06 17.95
C LYS A 18 -48.22 20.98 17.41
N GLN A 19 -48.38 20.68 16.13
CA GLN A 19 -49.58 20.05 15.61
C GLN A 19 -49.21 18.64 15.18
N VAL A 20 -49.64 17.69 16.00
CA VAL A 20 -49.66 16.26 15.67
C VAL A 20 -50.68 16.08 14.55
N SER A 21 -50.24 16.19 13.29
CA SER A 21 -51.01 15.65 12.17
C SER A 21 -50.63 14.18 12.02
N GLN A 22 -51.49 13.29 12.49
CA GLN A 22 -51.52 11.89 12.08
C GLN A 22 -51.82 11.82 10.57
N ALA A 23 -50.79 11.96 9.75
CA ALA A 23 -50.84 11.56 8.36
C ALA A 23 -50.33 10.13 8.27
N LEU A 24 -51.25 9.16 8.42
CA LEU A 24 -51.05 7.79 7.95
C LEU A 24 -50.81 7.84 6.43
N LYS A 25 -49.55 8.00 6.01
CA LYS A 25 -49.14 7.70 4.64
C LYS A 25 -49.24 6.18 4.48
N PHE A 26 -50.31 5.72 3.85
CA PHE A 26 -50.38 4.37 3.27
C PHE A 26 -49.30 4.28 2.19
N VAL A 27 -48.07 3.96 2.59
CA VAL A 27 -47.04 3.50 1.65
C VAL A 27 -47.33 2.02 1.43
N ARG A 28 -47.65 1.63 0.19
CA ARG A 28 -47.86 0.21 -0.13
C ARG A 28 -46.53 -0.53 0.12
N PRO A 29 -46.52 -1.77 0.65
CA PRO A 29 -45.29 -2.56 0.82
C PRO A 29 -44.43 -2.63 -0.46
N ALA A 30 -45.08 -2.69 -1.63
CA ALA A 30 -44.43 -2.65 -2.94
C ALA A 30 -43.69 -1.33 -3.25
N GLN A 31 -44.06 -0.19 -2.65
CA GLN A 31 -43.32 1.08 -2.76
C GLN A 31 -42.16 1.16 -1.77
N MET A 32 -42.20 0.38 -0.68
CA MET A 32 -41.14 0.36 0.34
C MET A 32 -39.91 -0.42 -0.12
N SER A 33 -40.11 -1.49 -0.91
CA SER A 33 -39.01 -2.23 -1.54
C SER A 33 -38.12 -1.35 -2.43
N LEU A 34 -38.65 -0.24 -2.95
CA LEU A 34 -37.89 0.71 -3.78
C LEU A 34 -36.76 1.43 -3.02
N PHE A 35 -36.83 1.48 -1.69
CA PHE A 35 -35.88 2.21 -0.84
C PHE A 35 -34.92 1.28 -0.07
N ALA A 36 -34.99 -0.03 -0.30
CA ALA A 36 -34.09 -0.98 0.32
C ALA A 36 -32.68 -0.87 -0.28
N ARG A 37 -31.66 -0.97 0.59
CA ARG A 37 -30.25 -1.04 0.18
C ARG A 37 -29.79 -2.48 0.28
N ILE A 38 -29.11 -2.98 -0.75
CA ILE A 38 -28.59 -4.34 -0.81
C ILE A 38 -27.07 -4.29 -0.82
N THR A 39 -26.46 -5.08 0.06
CA THR A 39 -25.02 -5.36 0.05
C THR A 39 -24.84 -6.87 0.06
N CYS A 40 -23.95 -7.40 -0.77
CA CYS A 40 -23.78 -8.83 -0.96
C CYS A 40 -22.31 -9.22 -0.79
N TYR A 41 -22.07 -10.43 -0.28
CA TYR A 41 -20.81 -11.15 -0.36
C TYR A 41 -21.07 -12.51 -1.03
N PRO A 42 -20.33 -12.89 -2.07
CA PRO A 42 -19.41 -12.04 -2.84
C PRO A 42 -20.10 -10.77 -3.39
N SER A 43 -19.32 -9.72 -3.66
CA SER A 43 -19.84 -8.41 -4.05
C SER A 43 -20.46 -8.44 -5.45
N LEU A 44 -21.51 -7.63 -5.65
CA LEU A 44 -21.98 -7.31 -7.01
C LEU A 44 -21.01 -6.33 -7.68
N GLY A 45 -20.87 -6.43 -9.00
CA GLY A 45 -19.97 -5.58 -9.79
C GLY A 45 -18.48 -5.88 -9.65
N GLU A 46 -18.13 -6.93 -8.89
CA GLU A 46 -16.76 -7.40 -8.69
C GLU A 46 -16.61 -8.83 -9.20
N VAL A 47 -15.36 -9.21 -9.48
CA VAL A 47 -14.97 -10.59 -9.79
C VAL A 47 -14.39 -11.22 -8.53
N THR A 48 -14.94 -12.36 -8.12
CA THR A 48 -14.47 -13.11 -6.97
C THR A 48 -13.88 -14.44 -7.40
N SER A 49 -12.57 -14.61 -7.21
CA SER A 49 -11.88 -15.88 -7.41
C SER A 49 -11.96 -16.73 -6.13
N VAL A 50 -12.70 -17.83 -6.19
CA VAL A 50 -12.83 -18.78 -5.09
C VAL A 50 -11.65 -19.74 -5.13
N LYS A 51 -10.84 -19.72 -4.06
CA LYS A 51 -9.71 -20.65 -3.89
C LYS A 51 -10.22 -21.97 -3.33
N ARG A 52 -9.90 -23.08 -3.99
CA ARG A 52 -10.19 -24.45 -3.53
C ARG A 52 -8.95 -25.04 -2.85
N LEU A 53 -9.12 -25.65 -1.68
CA LEU A 53 -8.00 -26.26 -0.96
C LEU A 53 -7.56 -27.58 -1.61
N GLN A 54 -6.24 -27.81 -1.69
CA GLN A 54 -5.65 -29.00 -2.32
C GLN A 54 -5.83 -30.31 -1.52
N LYS A 55 -6.07 -30.23 -0.20
CA LYS A 55 -6.09 -31.38 0.73
C LYS A 55 -7.29 -31.39 1.66
N SER A 56 -8.49 -31.25 1.12
CA SER A 56 -9.72 -31.37 1.92
C SER A 56 -10.60 -32.48 1.36
N ASP A 57 -10.70 -33.58 2.11
CA ASP A 57 -11.72 -34.63 1.91
C ASP A 57 -13.11 -34.19 2.46
N SER A 58 -13.23 -32.97 2.97
CA SER A 58 -14.49 -32.48 3.54
C SER A 58 -15.36 -31.83 2.45
N ALA A 59 -16.63 -32.23 2.38
CA ALA A 59 -17.61 -31.68 1.45
C ALA A 59 -17.97 -30.20 1.72
N GLU A 60 -17.47 -29.59 2.80
CA GLU A 60 -17.75 -28.20 3.17
C GLU A 60 -16.88 -27.18 2.41
N ASP A 61 -15.67 -27.57 1.96
CA ASP A 61 -14.71 -26.64 1.34
C ASP A 61 -14.97 -26.37 -0.15
N ASP A 62 -16.01 -26.98 -0.73
CA ASP A 62 -16.34 -26.87 -2.16
C ASP A 62 -17.66 -26.12 -2.41
N LYS A 63 -18.00 -25.25 -1.46
CA LYS A 63 -19.20 -24.42 -1.50
C LYS A 63 -18.83 -22.95 -1.50
N ILE A 64 -19.58 -22.16 -2.26
CA ILE A 64 -19.57 -20.71 -2.14
C ILE A 64 -20.73 -20.28 -1.26
N ARG A 65 -20.42 -19.45 -0.25
CA ARG A 65 -21.43 -18.88 0.63
C ARG A 65 -21.83 -17.49 0.14
N PHE A 66 -23.11 -17.31 -0.12
CA PHE A 66 -23.70 -16.00 -0.35
C PHE A 66 -24.22 -15.42 0.95
N THR A 67 -23.92 -14.15 1.22
CA THR A 67 -24.46 -13.39 2.35
C THR A 67 -24.97 -12.05 1.85
N VAL A 68 -26.25 -11.76 2.07
CA VAL A 68 -26.89 -10.52 1.68
C VAL A 68 -27.35 -9.77 2.91
N ILE A 69 -26.97 -8.49 3.01
CA ILE A 69 -27.52 -7.55 3.98
C ILE A 69 -28.51 -6.64 3.24
N LEU A 70 -29.78 -6.74 3.63
CA LEU A 70 -30.85 -5.85 3.20
C LEU A 70 -31.07 -4.80 4.27
N SER A 71 -30.94 -3.53 3.92
CA SER A 71 -31.14 -2.40 4.82
C SER A 71 -32.38 -1.59 4.42
N SER A 72 -33.34 -1.43 5.33
CA SER A 72 -34.56 -0.65 5.13
C SER A 72 -34.64 0.50 6.14
N SER A 73 -35.06 1.69 5.73
CA SER A 73 -35.12 2.85 6.64
C SER A 73 -36.13 2.61 7.76
N LYS A 74 -35.74 2.94 9.00
CA LYS A 74 -36.63 2.95 10.18
C LYS A 74 -37.73 4.02 10.11
N SER A 75 -37.67 4.90 9.11
CA SER A 75 -38.78 5.81 8.79
C SER A 75 -40.02 5.06 8.26
N PHE A 76 -39.86 3.79 7.87
CA PHE A 76 -40.95 2.91 7.48
C PHE A 76 -41.08 1.74 8.47
N PRO A 77 -42.26 1.10 8.56
CA PRO A 77 -42.45 -0.09 9.40
C PRO A 77 -41.53 -1.25 9.02
N GLU A 78 -41.20 -2.09 9.99
CA GLU A 78 -40.49 -3.35 9.74
C GLU A 78 -41.27 -4.22 8.73
N GLN A 79 -40.56 -4.96 7.89
CA GLN A 79 -41.17 -5.81 6.85
C GLN A 79 -40.51 -7.19 6.85
N ASP A 80 -41.27 -8.19 6.42
CA ASP A 80 -40.69 -9.45 5.99
C ASP A 80 -40.11 -9.32 4.58
N TRP A 81 -39.05 -10.08 4.31
CA TRP A 81 -38.36 -10.06 3.03
C TRP A 81 -38.10 -11.47 2.53
N ASN A 82 -38.29 -11.67 1.24
CA ASN A 82 -37.74 -12.81 0.52
C ASN A 82 -36.57 -12.30 -0.33
N VAL A 83 -35.42 -12.95 -0.20
CA VAL A 83 -34.19 -12.59 -0.90
C VAL A 83 -33.64 -13.84 -1.56
N GLU A 84 -33.25 -13.71 -2.83
CA GLU A 84 -32.70 -14.81 -3.61
C GLU A 84 -31.46 -14.35 -4.37
N ILE A 85 -30.51 -15.26 -4.51
CA ILE A 85 -29.47 -15.14 -5.53
C ILE A 85 -30.03 -15.72 -6.81
N TRP A 86 -30.03 -14.92 -7.87
CA TRP A 86 -30.30 -15.39 -9.22
C TRP A 86 -28.95 -15.58 -9.90
N HIS A 87 -28.62 -16.79 -10.37
CA HIS A 87 -27.26 -17.12 -10.85
C HIS A 87 -27.25 -18.17 -11.96
N ASN A 88 -26.15 -18.24 -12.71
CA ASN A 88 -25.85 -19.29 -13.70
C ASN A 88 -24.52 -20.03 -13.38
N ILE A 89 -24.16 -20.12 -12.10
CA ILE A 89 -22.88 -20.73 -11.66
C ILE A 89 -22.73 -22.23 -11.97
N PRO A 90 -23.75 -23.10 -11.76
CA PRO A 90 -23.62 -24.51 -12.10
C PRO A 90 -23.62 -24.80 -13.60
N ASP A 91 -24.30 -23.94 -14.37
CA ASP A 91 -24.45 -24.01 -15.83
C ASP A 91 -24.58 -22.59 -16.38
N THR A 92 -23.58 -22.15 -17.16
CA THR A 92 -23.49 -20.77 -17.65
C THR A 92 -24.64 -20.37 -18.58
N GLU A 93 -25.33 -21.33 -19.19
CA GLU A 93 -26.45 -21.08 -20.10
C GLU A 93 -27.79 -20.94 -19.36
N LEU A 94 -27.88 -21.42 -18.12
CA LEU A 94 -29.15 -21.49 -17.38
C LEU A 94 -29.12 -20.71 -16.07
N TRP A 95 -29.90 -19.63 -16.01
CA TRP A 95 -30.13 -18.90 -14.77
C TRP A 95 -31.16 -19.61 -13.88
N THR A 96 -30.81 -19.78 -12.61
CA THR A 96 -31.61 -20.44 -11.58
C THR A 96 -31.63 -19.61 -10.29
N SER A 97 -32.59 -19.90 -9.41
CA SER A 97 -32.72 -19.23 -8.12
C SER A 97 -32.14 -20.08 -6.99
N LEU A 98 -31.36 -19.43 -6.13
CA LEU A 98 -30.96 -19.91 -4.82
C LEU A 98 -31.65 -19.06 -3.74
N PRO A 99 -32.71 -19.57 -3.11
CA PRO A 99 -33.37 -18.89 -2.00
C PRO A 99 -32.43 -18.72 -0.81
N LEU A 100 -32.40 -17.51 -0.23
CA LEU A 100 -31.62 -17.22 0.96
C LEU A 100 -32.47 -17.30 2.23
N THR A 101 -31.88 -17.87 3.29
CA THR A 101 -32.55 -17.97 4.59
C THR A 101 -32.14 -16.81 5.47
N LYS A 102 -33.10 -16.19 6.18
CA LYS A 102 -32.82 -15.12 7.15
C LYS A 102 -31.96 -15.67 8.28
N CYS A 103 -30.82 -15.04 8.54
CA CYS A 103 -29.91 -15.43 9.60
C CYS A 103 -30.48 -15.05 10.98
N ASN A 104 -30.15 -15.85 11.99
CA ASN A 104 -30.39 -15.48 13.39
C ASN A 104 -29.55 -14.25 13.75
N ALA A 105 -30.04 -13.40 14.65
CA ALA A 105 -29.35 -12.17 15.05
C ALA A 105 -27.91 -12.39 15.51
N SER A 106 -27.60 -13.55 16.10
CA SER A 106 -26.27 -13.95 16.56
C SER A 106 -25.27 -14.28 15.42
N LEU A 107 -25.71 -14.29 14.16
CA LEU A 107 -24.90 -14.58 12.98
C LEU A 107 -24.79 -13.38 12.02
N ASN A 108 -25.32 -12.22 12.42
CA ASN A 108 -25.26 -11.03 11.59
C ASN A 108 -23.82 -10.49 11.56
N PRO A 109 -23.28 -10.14 10.37
CA PRO A 109 -22.02 -9.42 10.26
C PRO A 109 -22.05 -8.14 11.10
N THR A 110 -20.94 -7.81 11.76
CA THR A 110 -20.81 -6.51 12.42
C THR A 110 -20.90 -5.40 11.37
N ILE A 111 -21.76 -4.41 11.62
CA ILE A 111 -21.98 -3.28 10.71
C ILE A 111 -21.13 -2.10 11.17
N ILE A 112 -20.22 -1.68 10.30
CA ILE A 112 -19.30 -0.57 10.47
C ILE A 112 -19.77 0.57 9.55
N GLY A 113 -20.01 1.73 10.11
CA GLY A 113 -20.46 2.90 9.38
C GLY A 113 -20.83 4.02 10.33
N ASP A 114 -21.17 5.17 9.76
CA ASP A 114 -21.60 6.32 10.57
C ASP A 114 -22.95 6.05 11.25
N ASP A 115 -23.30 6.87 12.24
CA ASP A 115 -24.55 6.75 13.00
C ASP A 115 -25.80 6.69 12.12
N ASP A 116 -25.77 7.33 10.95
CA ASP A 116 -26.87 7.26 9.99
C ASP A 116 -27.13 5.82 9.52
N VAL A 117 -26.05 5.08 9.23
CA VAL A 117 -26.12 3.70 8.76
C VAL A 117 -26.54 2.78 9.91
N THR A 118 -25.89 2.89 11.07
CA THR A 118 -26.11 1.95 12.19
C THR A 118 -27.44 2.19 12.92
N GLN A 119 -27.91 3.44 13.00
CA GLN A 119 -29.09 3.78 13.80
C GLN A 119 -30.36 3.96 12.98
N ARG A 120 -30.30 4.43 11.71
CA ARG A 120 -31.52 4.75 10.93
C ARG A 120 -32.04 3.63 10.05
N TYR A 121 -31.36 2.48 9.99
CA TYR A 121 -31.78 1.35 9.17
C TYR A 121 -32.06 0.10 10.01
N TYR A 122 -33.08 -0.66 9.61
CA TYR A 122 -33.20 -2.07 9.97
C TYR A 122 -32.30 -2.86 9.03
N HIS A 123 -31.46 -3.73 9.57
CA HIS A 123 -30.57 -4.60 8.80
C HIS A 123 -30.98 -6.06 8.95
N TYR A 124 -31.24 -6.70 7.82
CA TYR A 124 -31.60 -8.11 7.75
C TYR A 124 -30.51 -8.86 6.99
N THR A 125 -29.93 -9.86 7.62
CA THR A 125 -28.93 -10.72 6.98
C THR A 125 -29.59 -11.99 6.48
N PHE A 126 -29.27 -12.36 5.25
CA PHE A 126 -29.69 -13.60 4.61
C PHE A 126 -28.47 -14.36 4.10
N SER A 127 -28.46 -15.68 4.22
CA SER A 127 -27.36 -16.48 3.72
C SER A 127 -27.82 -17.84 3.21
N SER A 128 -27.06 -18.37 2.24
CA SER A 128 -27.17 -19.72 1.72
C SER A 128 -25.85 -20.12 1.07
N GLU A 129 -25.67 -21.42 0.84
CA GLU A 129 -24.49 -21.97 0.21
C GLU A 129 -24.86 -22.64 -1.11
N LEU A 130 -23.95 -22.53 -2.08
CA LEU A 130 -24.06 -23.17 -3.38
C LEU A 130 -22.87 -24.09 -3.58
N GLU A 131 -23.13 -25.35 -3.95
CA GLU A 131 -22.07 -26.29 -4.33
C GLU A 131 -21.48 -25.89 -5.69
N LEU A 132 -20.14 -25.86 -5.75
CA LEU A 132 -19.43 -25.52 -6.97
C LEU A 132 -19.15 -26.79 -7.80
N PRO A 133 -19.30 -26.75 -9.14
CA PRO A 133 -18.97 -27.89 -10.03
C PRO A 133 -17.52 -28.37 -9.87
N SER A 134 -17.24 -29.67 -10.02
CA SER A 134 -15.88 -30.22 -9.85
C SER A 134 -14.84 -29.65 -10.84
N SER A 135 -15.26 -29.38 -12.08
CA SER A 135 -14.43 -28.73 -13.10
C SER A 135 -14.22 -27.25 -12.77
N SER A 136 -13.16 -26.64 -13.30
CA SER A 136 -13.05 -25.17 -13.24
C SER A 136 -14.16 -24.51 -14.05
N GLY A 137 -14.56 -23.32 -13.63
CA GLY A 137 -15.61 -22.58 -14.31
C GLY A 137 -15.78 -21.17 -13.80
N ARG A 138 -16.76 -20.49 -14.40
CA ARG A 138 -17.20 -19.16 -14.03
C ARG A 138 -18.72 -19.08 -14.06
N GLY A 139 -19.26 -18.11 -13.34
CA GLY A 139 -20.68 -17.78 -13.43
C GLY A 139 -20.97 -16.38 -12.90
N ASN A 140 -22.08 -15.83 -13.35
CA ASN A 140 -22.61 -14.55 -12.94
C ASN A 140 -23.74 -14.76 -11.94
N PHE A 141 -23.93 -13.77 -11.08
CA PHE A 141 -25.05 -13.74 -10.14
C PHE A 141 -25.52 -12.32 -9.87
N THR A 142 -26.78 -12.21 -9.49
CA THR A 142 -27.39 -10.96 -9.02
C THR A 142 -28.34 -11.24 -7.86
N VAL A 143 -28.74 -10.19 -7.15
CA VAL A 143 -29.66 -10.30 -6.01
C VAL A 143 -31.03 -9.79 -6.40
N ARG A 144 -32.08 -10.57 -6.11
CA ARG A 144 -33.46 -10.11 -6.19
C ARG A 144 -34.17 -10.23 -4.84
N TYR A 145 -35.08 -9.30 -4.57
CA TYR A 145 -35.78 -9.22 -3.28
C TYR A 145 -37.22 -8.70 -3.42
N ARG A 146 -38.09 -9.07 -2.49
CA ARG A 146 -39.49 -8.62 -2.41
C ARG A 146 -40.03 -8.71 -0.98
N THR A 147 -41.10 -7.98 -0.68
CA THR A 147 -41.69 -7.93 0.68
C THR A 147 -42.71 -9.04 0.94
N SER A 148 -43.29 -9.63 -0.12
CA SER A 148 -44.19 -10.79 0.01
C SER A 148 -44.25 -11.59 -1.30
N PRO A 149 -44.75 -12.84 -1.28
CA PRO A 149 -44.93 -13.67 -2.48
C PRO A 149 -45.80 -13.03 -3.57
N ASP A 150 -46.72 -12.15 -3.19
CA ASP A 150 -47.67 -11.47 -4.09
C ASP A 150 -47.12 -10.15 -4.65
N THR A 151 -45.88 -9.77 -4.32
CA THR A 151 -45.22 -8.55 -4.83
C THR A 151 -44.18 -8.86 -5.89
N ASP A 152 -44.01 -7.93 -6.84
CA ASP A 152 -43.02 -8.05 -7.91
C ASP A 152 -41.59 -8.02 -7.37
N TRP A 153 -40.74 -8.88 -7.94
CA TRP A 153 -39.32 -8.90 -7.65
C TRP A 153 -38.64 -7.58 -8.00
N GLN A 154 -37.81 -7.10 -7.07
CA GLN A 154 -36.87 -6.01 -7.29
C GLN A 154 -35.48 -6.59 -7.53
N TRP A 155 -34.70 -5.96 -8.41
CA TRP A 155 -33.37 -6.42 -8.79
C TRP A 155 -32.31 -5.41 -8.32
N ALA A 156 -31.29 -5.88 -7.60
CA ALA A 156 -30.26 -5.02 -7.01
C ALA A 156 -29.45 -4.28 -8.10
N ASN A 157 -29.06 -4.98 -9.16
CA ASN A 157 -28.33 -4.41 -10.30
C ASN A 157 -29.07 -3.27 -11.01
N GLN A 158 -30.39 -3.37 -11.16
CA GLN A 158 -31.24 -2.33 -11.77
C GLN A 158 -31.48 -1.15 -10.84
N ARG A 159 -31.53 -1.38 -9.52
CA ARG A 159 -31.85 -0.33 -8.53
C ARG A 159 -30.66 0.56 -8.20
N ARG A 160 -29.44 0.02 -8.25
CA ARG A 160 -28.20 0.72 -7.92
C ARG A 160 -27.28 0.98 -9.12
N TYR A 161 -27.72 0.62 -10.34
CA TYR A 161 -26.88 0.64 -11.55
C TYR A 161 -25.51 -0.03 -11.31
N VAL A 162 -25.52 -1.18 -10.62
CA VAL A 162 -24.32 -2.01 -10.39
C VAL A 162 -24.37 -3.20 -11.35
N LYS A 163 -23.22 -3.62 -11.88
CA LYS A 163 -23.12 -4.84 -12.69
C LYS A 163 -23.43 -6.09 -11.84
N ASP A 164 -23.71 -7.21 -12.50
CA ASP A 164 -23.78 -8.50 -11.81
C ASP A 164 -22.43 -8.86 -11.19
N GLY A 165 -22.45 -9.65 -10.11
CA GLY A 165 -21.22 -10.22 -9.57
C GLY A 165 -20.76 -11.40 -10.43
N GLU A 166 -19.45 -11.62 -10.51
CA GLU A 166 -18.85 -12.74 -11.23
C GLU A 166 -18.05 -13.61 -10.25
N VAL A 167 -18.21 -14.92 -10.36
CA VAL A 167 -17.50 -15.93 -9.57
C VAL A 167 -16.66 -16.75 -10.51
N ILE A 168 -15.39 -16.95 -10.17
CA ILE A 168 -14.47 -17.83 -10.88
C ILE A 168 -13.93 -18.85 -9.88
N PHE A 169 -13.83 -20.11 -10.29
CA PHE A 169 -13.31 -21.19 -9.45
C PHE A 169 -12.43 -22.15 -10.26
N GLY A 170 -11.32 -22.55 -9.65
CA GLY A 170 -10.42 -23.54 -10.23
C GLY A 170 -10.98 -24.95 -10.17
N GLU A 171 -10.29 -25.91 -10.79
CA GLU A 171 -10.65 -27.33 -10.72
C GLU A 171 -10.40 -27.89 -9.31
N LYS A 172 -11.28 -28.79 -8.86
CA LYS A 172 -11.13 -29.42 -7.54
C LYS A 172 -9.84 -30.26 -7.48
N GLY A 173 -9.02 -30.02 -6.46
CA GLY A 173 -7.76 -30.74 -6.27
C GLY A 173 -6.63 -30.35 -7.24
N ARG A 174 -6.78 -29.24 -7.97
CA ARG A 174 -5.74 -28.72 -8.87
C ARG A 174 -4.42 -28.55 -8.12
N SER A 175 -3.34 -29.01 -8.74
CA SER A 175 -1.98 -28.78 -8.27
C SER A 175 -1.17 -28.04 -9.34
N VAL A 176 -0.75 -26.82 -9.01
CA VAL A 176 0.15 -26.03 -9.86
C VAL A 176 1.59 -26.41 -9.51
N VAL A 177 2.12 -27.45 -10.15
CA VAL A 177 3.49 -27.95 -9.91
C VAL A 177 4.34 -27.74 -11.15
N SER A 178 5.55 -27.21 -10.97
CA SER A 178 6.56 -27.18 -12.03
C SER A 178 7.07 -28.59 -12.32
N ASN A 179 6.94 -29.08 -13.56
CA ASN A 179 7.38 -30.43 -13.98
C ASN A 179 8.90 -30.67 -13.92
N ILE A 180 9.70 -29.66 -13.56
CA ILE A 180 11.18 -29.68 -13.59
C ILE A 180 11.79 -30.70 -12.60
N SER A 181 11.04 -31.20 -11.62
CA SER A 181 11.53 -32.18 -10.63
C SER A 181 11.19 -33.65 -10.95
N ALA A 182 10.45 -33.92 -12.04
CA ALA A 182 10.18 -35.30 -12.47
C ALA A 182 11.32 -35.79 -13.39
N PRO A 183 11.89 -36.99 -13.18
CA PRO A 183 12.84 -37.55 -14.13
C PRO A 183 12.18 -37.64 -15.51
N PRO A 184 12.87 -37.27 -16.61
CA PRO A 184 12.29 -37.31 -17.95
C PRO A 184 11.85 -38.75 -18.26
N GLN A 185 10.54 -38.98 -18.33
CA GLN A 185 9.96 -40.21 -18.84
C GLN A 185 10.29 -40.25 -20.35
N PRO A 186 11.02 -41.27 -20.84
CA PRO A 186 11.36 -41.35 -22.25
C PRO A 186 10.08 -41.54 -23.08
N GLY A 187 9.72 -40.53 -23.87
CA GLY A 187 8.64 -40.60 -24.87
C GLY A 187 7.37 -39.78 -24.59
N LEU A 188 7.28 -39.03 -23.49
CA LEU A 188 6.05 -38.28 -23.12
C LEU A 188 6.31 -36.87 -22.51
N GLY A 189 7.46 -36.25 -22.75
CA GLY A 189 7.74 -34.90 -22.23
C GLY A 189 7.19 -33.80 -23.14
N SER A 190 6.24 -33.00 -22.67
CA SER A 190 5.86 -31.73 -23.31
C SER A 190 7.07 -30.80 -23.37
N SER A 191 7.34 -30.17 -24.51
CA SER A 191 8.39 -29.16 -24.57
C SER A 191 7.99 -27.92 -23.74
N PRO A 192 8.92 -27.10 -23.23
CA PRO A 192 8.57 -25.86 -22.52
C PRO A 192 7.65 -24.93 -23.33
N ARG A 193 7.76 -25.01 -24.66
CA ARG A 193 6.91 -24.29 -25.61
C ARG A 193 5.47 -24.80 -25.62
N ASP A 194 5.30 -26.12 -25.54
CA ASP A 194 3.96 -26.74 -25.44
C ASP A 194 3.32 -26.39 -24.09
N GLU A 195 4.10 -26.41 -23.01
CA GLU A 195 3.61 -26.08 -21.66
C GLU A 195 3.08 -24.64 -21.55
N ILE A 196 3.83 -23.65 -22.06
CA ILE A 196 3.36 -22.26 -22.07
C ILE A 196 2.20 -22.06 -23.08
N GLY A 197 2.13 -22.89 -24.12
CA GLY A 197 1.07 -22.89 -25.13
C GLY A 197 -0.34 -23.13 -24.57
N GLU A 198 -0.48 -23.64 -23.34
CA GLU A 198 -1.75 -23.72 -22.62
C GLU A 198 -2.30 -22.35 -22.19
N TYR A 199 -1.42 -21.34 -22.14
CA TYR A 199 -1.72 -19.98 -21.66
C TYR A 199 -1.66 -18.93 -22.77
N ILE A 200 -1.01 -19.23 -23.89
CA ILE A 200 -0.85 -18.31 -25.03
C ILE A 200 -1.02 -19.03 -26.37
N GLU A 201 -1.83 -18.47 -27.27
CA GLU A 201 -2.04 -18.91 -28.65
C GLU A 201 -1.01 -18.28 -29.58
N ASP A 202 -0.72 -18.98 -30.68
CA ASP A 202 0.11 -18.49 -31.78
C ASP A 202 1.49 -17.97 -31.33
N LEU A 203 2.08 -18.64 -30.33
CA LEU A 203 3.40 -18.30 -29.80
C LEU A 203 4.44 -18.30 -30.92
N SER A 204 5.05 -17.14 -31.19
CA SER A 204 5.94 -16.92 -32.34
C SER A 204 7.14 -17.86 -32.39
N SER A 205 7.31 -18.58 -33.50
CA SER A 205 8.40 -19.56 -33.74
C SER A 205 9.81 -18.97 -33.65
N LYS A 206 9.92 -17.63 -33.72
CA LYS A 206 11.20 -16.90 -33.61
C LYS A 206 11.69 -16.72 -32.17
N LEU A 207 10.85 -17.04 -31.18
CA LEU A 207 11.18 -16.91 -29.77
C LEU A 207 11.61 -18.27 -29.20
N ASP A 208 12.67 -18.24 -28.41
CA ASP A 208 13.13 -19.36 -27.60
C ASP A 208 12.40 -19.35 -26.24
N VAL A 209 11.95 -20.51 -25.80
CA VAL A 209 11.22 -20.67 -24.54
C VAL A 209 11.89 -21.73 -23.69
N GLN A 210 12.24 -21.33 -22.47
CA GLN A 210 12.90 -22.20 -21.52
C GLN A 210 12.12 -22.21 -20.20
N ALA A 211 11.81 -23.40 -19.69
CA ALA A 211 11.26 -23.53 -18.34
C ALA A 211 12.31 -23.15 -17.28
N ARG A 212 11.86 -22.55 -16.19
CA ARG A 212 12.70 -22.14 -15.06
C ARG A 212 12.08 -22.62 -13.75
N LYS A 213 12.94 -22.91 -12.76
CA LYS A 213 12.48 -23.30 -11.43
C LYS A 213 12.06 -22.04 -10.66
N SER A 214 10.79 -21.97 -10.27
CA SER A 214 10.29 -20.89 -9.41
C SER A 214 10.83 -21.04 -7.98
N GLU A 215 11.27 -19.93 -7.40
CA GLU A 215 11.59 -19.81 -5.96
C GLU A 215 10.37 -19.38 -5.12
N ALA A 216 9.26 -19.05 -5.77
CA ALA A 216 7.96 -18.83 -5.14
C ALA A 216 7.08 -20.09 -5.32
N PRO A 217 6.82 -20.86 -4.25
CA PRO A 217 5.98 -22.06 -4.34
C PRO A 217 4.57 -21.75 -4.86
N GLY A 218 4.04 -22.60 -5.73
CA GLY A 218 2.71 -22.41 -6.33
C GLY A 218 2.71 -21.58 -7.63
N ALA A 219 3.89 -21.30 -8.20
CA ALA A 219 4.04 -20.70 -9.52
C ALA A 219 4.88 -21.57 -10.46
N ILE A 220 4.47 -21.62 -11.73
CA ILE A 220 5.26 -22.09 -12.86
C ILE A 220 5.93 -20.88 -13.51
N LEU A 221 7.13 -21.04 -14.06
CA LEU A 221 7.95 -19.94 -14.56
C LEU A 221 8.66 -20.33 -15.87
N TRP A 222 8.66 -19.41 -16.82
CA TRP A 222 9.38 -19.51 -18.09
C TRP A 222 10.17 -18.24 -18.38
N SER A 223 11.26 -18.43 -19.12
CA SER A 223 12.03 -17.40 -19.77
C SER A 223 11.79 -17.47 -21.28
N ILE A 224 11.37 -16.36 -21.87
CA ILE A 224 11.14 -16.21 -23.30
C ILE A 224 12.18 -15.23 -23.83
N ALA A 225 12.98 -15.65 -24.82
CA ALA A 225 14.06 -14.85 -25.36
C ALA A 225 13.99 -14.73 -26.89
N GLY A 226 14.53 -13.63 -27.41
CA GLY A 226 14.73 -13.42 -28.83
C GLY A 226 15.89 -12.46 -29.06
N SER A 227 16.28 -12.29 -30.33
CA SER A 227 17.42 -11.45 -30.69
C SER A 227 16.98 -10.12 -31.31
N VAL A 228 17.76 -9.07 -31.06
CA VAL A 228 17.56 -7.71 -31.57
C VAL A 228 18.89 -7.22 -32.18
N PRO A 229 18.88 -6.61 -33.37
CA PRO A 229 20.10 -6.14 -34.03
C PRO A 229 20.80 -5.03 -33.23
N PRO A 230 22.09 -4.77 -33.45
CA PRO A 230 22.83 -3.67 -32.84
C PRO A 230 22.30 -2.29 -33.25
N ALA A 231 22.71 -1.27 -32.51
CA ALA A 231 22.57 0.12 -32.90
C ALA A 231 23.50 0.50 -34.07
N GLU A 232 22.98 1.30 -35.01
CA GLU A 232 23.75 1.95 -36.07
C GLU A 232 24.16 3.35 -35.62
N VAL A 233 25.37 3.47 -35.07
CA VAL A 233 25.97 4.71 -34.55
C VAL A 233 25.07 5.41 -33.52
N GLU A 234 24.22 6.34 -33.97
CA GLU A 234 23.31 7.14 -33.14
C GLU A 234 21.89 6.54 -33.05
N THR A 235 21.55 5.59 -33.90
CA THR A 235 20.18 5.03 -34.02
C THR A 235 20.12 3.63 -33.42
N SER A 236 19.17 3.38 -32.52
CA SER A 236 18.99 2.06 -31.91
C SER A 236 18.62 0.99 -32.94
N GLY A 237 19.14 -0.21 -32.72
CA GLY A 237 18.56 -1.41 -33.32
C GLY A 237 17.16 -1.62 -32.75
N LYS A 238 16.20 -1.99 -33.60
CA LYS A 238 14.81 -2.22 -33.18
C LYS A 238 14.31 -3.53 -33.72
N ALA A 239 13.50 -4.19 -32.90
CA ALA A 239 12.77 -5.37 -33.33
C ALA A 239 11.40 -5.40 -32.65
N LYS A 240 10.41 -5.87 -33.39
CA LYS A 240 9.04 -6.01 -32.90
C LYS A 240 8.56 -7.42 -33.20
N PHE A 241 8.08 -8.12 -32.18
CA PHE A 241 7.67 -9.51 -32.28
C PHE A 241 6.25 -9.68 -31.74
N PRO A 242 5.33 -10.34 -32.46
CA PRO A 242 4.14 -10.85 -31.82
C PRO A 242 4.57 -11.96 -30.85
N LEU A 243 4.26 -11.82 -29.56
CA LEU A 243 4.48 -12.87 -28.58
C LEU A 243 3.41 -13.96 -28.77
N GLY A 244 2.15 -13.56 -28.94
CA GLY A 244 0.99 -14.44 -29.08
C GLY A 244 -0.22 -13.86 -28.36
N SER A 245 -1.36 -14.54 -28.42
CA SER A 245 -2.62 -14.08 -27.83
C SER A 245 -2.93 -14.81 -26.52
N PRO A 246 -3.21 -14.12 -25.40
CA PRO A 246 -3.49 -14.78 -24.13
C PRO A 246 -4.78 -15.62 -24.21
N LYS A 247 -4.72 -16.86 -23.73
CA LYS A 247 -5.84 -17.82 -23.76
C LYS A 247 -6.82 -17.61 -22.62
N SER A 248 -8.11 -17.70 -22.94
CA SER A 248 -9.21 -17.88 -21.97
C SER A 248 -9.21 -16.89 -20.81
N TYR A 249 -8.72 -15.67 -21.02
CA TYR A 249 -8.74 -14.64 -20.00
C TYR A 249 -10.08 -13.89 -19.98
N LEU A 250 -10.41 -13.38 -18.80
CA LEU A 250 -11.63 -12.65 -18.51
C LEU A 250 -11.36 -11.17 -18.30
N ARG A 251 -10.24 -10.89 -17.63
CA ARG A 251 -9.77 -9.54 -17.30
C ARG A 251 -8.27 -9.47 -17.45
N TYR A 252 -7.78 -8.29 -17.79
CA TYR A 252 -6.36 -8.00 -17.77
C TYR A 252 -6.05 -6.79 -16.90
N PHE A 253 -4.82 -6.78 -16.40
CA PHE A 253 -4.19 -5.70 -15.67
C PHE A 253 -2.79 -5.49 -16.26
N SER A 254 -2.41 -4.24 -16.51
CA SER A 254 -1.05 -3.89 -16.95
C SER A 254 -0.52 -2.70 -16.16
N LEU A 255 0.78 -2.71 -15.86
CA LEU A 255 1.50 -1.51 -15.45
C LEU A 255 2.16 -0.91 -16.69
N VAL A 256 1.59 0.21 -17.13
CA VAL A 256 2.02 0.94 -18.32
C VAL A 256 2.81 2.17 -17.95
N ARG A 257 3.67 2.61 -18.87
CA ARG A 257 4.40 3.87 -18.80
C ARG A 257 3.43 5.00 -19.17
N LEU A 258 2.77 5.61 -18.19
CA LEU A 258 1.82 6.72 -18.39
C LEU A 258 2.47 7.81 -19.27
N TRP A 259 3.70 8.13 -18.91
CA TRP A 259 4.71 8.78 -19.73
C TRP A 259 6.07 8.30 -19.21
N SER A 260 7.18 8.85 -19.71
CA SER A 260 8.52 8.31 -19.41
C SER A 260 8.84 8.07 -17.92
N PRO A 261 8.52 8.98 -16.96
CA PRO A 261 8.92 8.82 -15.55
C PRO A 261 8.04 7.91 -14.70
N TRP A 262 6.78 7.70 -15.07
CA TRP A 262 5.77 7.11 -14.17
C TRP A 262 5.07 5.89 -14.75
N LEU A 263 4.80 4.92 -13.89
CA LEU A 263 3.88 3.83 -14.20
C LEU A 263 2.45 4.18 -13.76
N ALA A 264 1.48 3.59 -14.45
CA ALA A 264 0.08 3.63 -14.08
C ALA A 264 -0.62 2.30 -14.40
N PRO A 265 -1.67 1.93 -13.66
CA PRO A 265 -2.50 0.78 -13.97
C PRO A 265 -3.35 0.99 -15.24
N ARG A 266 -3.49 -0.06 -16.04
CA ARG A 266 -4.53 -0.21 -17.07
C ARG A 266 -5.26 -1.51 -16.86
N HIS A 267 -6.57 -1.48 -17.06
CA HIS A 267 -7.44 -2.63 -16.88
C HIS A 267 -8.40 -2.76 -18.06
N GLY A 268 -8.80 -3.98 -18.36
CA GLY A 268 -9.88 -4.24 -19.29
C GLY A 268 -10.41 -5.67 -19.15
N GLU A 269 -11.44 -5.96 -19.94
CA GLU A 269 -12.12 -7.25 -19.95
C GLU A 269 -11.71 -8.01 -21.22
N LYS A 270 -12.48 -7.86 -22.30
CA LYS A 270 -12.22 -8.47 -23.63
C LYS A 270 -11.32 -7.55 -24.45
N ASP A 271 -10.60 -8.14 -25.41
CA ASP A 271 -9.73 -7.47 -26.37
C ASP A 271 -8.60 -6.67 -25.71
N PHE A 272 -7.50 -7.36 -25.38
CA PHE A 272 -6.30 -6.76 -24.81
C PHE A 272 -5.79 -5.61 -25.69
N ARG A 273 -5.91 -4.39 -25.16
CA ARG A 273 -5.52 -3.17 -25.87
C ARG A 273 -4.84 -2.22 -24.91
N LEU A 274 -3.64 -1.79 -25.29
CA LEU A 274 -2.86 -0.80 -24.58
C LEU A 274 -2.59 0.37 -25.51
N THR A 275 -2.72 1.57 -24.96
CA THR A 275 -2.32 2.82 -25.61
C THR A 275 -0.86 3.17 -25.34
N GLU A 276 -0.30 2.63 -24.26
CA GLU A 276 1.06 2.89 -23.79
C GLU A 276 1.84 1.59 -23.62
N ASP A 277 3.17 1.72 -23.62
CA ASP A 277 4.09 0.60 -23.37
C ASP A 277 3.95 0.07 -21.94
N ALA A 278 3.77 -1.23 -21.78
CA ALA A 278 3.73 -1.93 -20.51
C ALA A 278 5.05 -2.57 -20.12
N ILE A 279 5.32 -2.62 -18.82
CA ILE A 279 6.42 -3.42 -18.25
C ILE A 279 5.94 -4.73 -17.63
N LEU A 280 4.68 -4.76 -17.19
CA LEU A 280 4.03 -5.90 -16.55
C LEU A 280 2.63 -6.04 -17.14
N CYS A 281 2.27 -7.26 -17.57
CA CYS A 281 0.92 -7.60 -18.00
C CYS A 281 0.44 -8.83 -17.24
N SER A 282 -0.82 -8.85 -16.84
CA SER A 282 -1.44 -9.94 -16.09
C SER A 282 -2.82 -10.24 -16.63
N PHE A 283 -3.14 -11.52 -16.76
CA PHE A 283 -4.41 -12.00 -17.31
C PHE A 283 -5.07 -12.95 -16.32
N LEU A 284 -6.24 -12.57 -15.81
CA LEU A 284 -7.09 -13.44 -14.99
C LEU A 284 -7.84 -14.40 -15.91
N ARG A 285 -7.56 -15.69 -15.78
CA ARG A 285 -8.17 -16.73 -16.61
C ARG A 285 -9.51 -17.20 -16.08
N SER A 286 -10.32 -17.76 -16.98
CA SER A 286 -11.61 -18.37 -16.66
C SER A 286 -11.52 -19.58 -15.73
N ASP A 287 -10.31 -20.12 -15.55
CA ASP A 287 -10.00 -21.20 -14.62
C ASP A 287 -9.46 -20.70 -13.26
N GLY A 288 -9.40 -19.38 -13.04
CA GLY A 288 -8.92 -18.76 -11.80
C GLY A 288 -7.40 -18.60 -11.70
N LEU A 289 -6.63 -19.00 -12.71
CA LEU A 289 -5.18 -18.78 -12.74
C LEU A 289 -4.85 -17.35 -13.22
N ASN A 290 -3.70 -16.86 -12.77
CA ASN A 290 -3.11 -15.60 -13.20
C ASN A 290 -1.96 -15.94 -14.15
N PHE A 291 -2.00 -15.42 -15.36
CA PHE A 291 -0.86 -15.46 -16.30
C PHE A 291 -0.20 -14.10 -16.33
N VAL A 292 1.03 -14.00 -15.83
CA VAL A 292 1.74 -12.74 -15.60
C VAL A 292 3.04 -12.71 -16.42
N LEU A 293 3.30 -11.59 -17.07
CA LEU A 293 4.46 -11.32 -17.91
C LEU A 293 5.21 -10.10 -17.39
N LEU A 294 6.54 -10.20 -17.28
CA LEU A 294 7.44 -9.10 -16.93
C LEU A 294 8.48 -8.92 -18.04
N ALA A 295 8.55 -7.73 -18.63
CA ALA A 295 9.55 -7.40 -19.64
C ALA A 295 10.86 -6.94 -18.98
N VAL A 296 11.93 -7.72 -19.13
CA VAL A 296 13.23 -7.40 -18.55
C VAL A 296 13.94 -6.36 -19.41
N SER A 297 14.40 -5.28 -18.79
CA SER A 297 15.03 -4.14 -19.46
C SER A 297 16.37 -3.76 -18.83
N GLY A 298 17.16 -2.93 -19.51
CA GLY A 298 18.46 -2.43 -19.04
C GLY A 298 19.61 -3.42 -19.20
N VAL A 299 19.34 -4.72 -19.18
CA VAL A 299 20.33 -5.78 -19.40
C VAL A 299 20.91 -5.66 -20.81
N ASN A 300 22.24 -5.61 -20.92
CA ASN A 300 22.97 -5.45 -22.17
C ASN A 300 22.56 -4.23 -23.01
N ASN A 301 22.12 -3.14 -22.38
CA ASN A 301 21.60 -1.93 -23.05
C ASN A 301 20.34 -2.15 -23.90
N VAL A 302 19.55 -3.18 -23.57
CA VAL A 302 18.29 -3.49 -24.24
C VAL A 302 17.12 -2.99 -23.42
N LEU A 303 16.24 -2.20 -24.03
CA LEU A 303 14.93 -1.83 -23.49
C LEU A 303 13.88 -2.76 -24.12
N THR A 304 13.13 -3.46 -23.27
CA THR A 304 12.04 -4.37 -23.67
C THR A 304 10.74 -3.88 -23.05
N VAL A 305 9.70 -3.72 -23.87
CA VAL A 305 8.36 -3.36 -23.40
C VAL A 305 7.30 -4.22 -24.08
N LEU A 306 6.12 -4.29 -23.46
CA LEU A 306 4.96 -5.03 -23.95
C LEU A 306 3.92 -4.04 -24.47
N GLY A 307 3.31 -4.32 -25.61
CA GLY A 307 2.17 -3.60 -26.14
C GLY A 307 1.09 -4.59 -26.61
N SER A 308 0.07 -4.05 -27.27
CA SER A 308 -0.99 -4.84 -27.92
C SER A 308 -0.97 -4.63 -29.43
N GLY A 309 -1.24 -5.69 -30.19
CA GLY A 309 -1.54 -5.59 -31.62
C GLY A 309 -3.03 -5.34 -31.89
N GLU A 310 -3.40 -5.33 -33.17
CA GLU A 310 -4.77 -4.97 -33.59
C GLU A 310 -5.82 -6.01 -33.18
N ASN A 311 -5.40 -7.28 -33.07
CA ASN A 311 -6.25 -8.43 -32.76
C ASN A 311 -6.14 -8.87 -31.30
N GLY A 312 -5.52 -8.04 -30.44
CA GLY A 312 -5.33 -8.34 -29.02
C GLY A 312 -4.15 -9.26 -28.72
N GLU A 313 -3.29 -9.53 -29.69
CA GLU A 313 -2.02 -10.21 -29.46
C GLU A 313 -1.09 -9.34 -28.60
N ILE A 314 -0.31 -9.97 -27.74
CA ILE A 314 0.75 -9.29 -26.99
C ILE A 314 1.91 -9.07 -27.96
N VAL A 315 2.40 -7.84 -28.02
CA VAL A 315 3.51 -7.48 -28.90
C VAL A 315 4.69 -7.04 -28.05
N VAL A 316 5.86 -7.57 -28.36
CA VAL A 316 7.12 -7.18 -27.73
C VAL A 316 7.77 -6.13 -28.60
N ASP A 317 8.03 -4.96 -28.04
CA ASP A 317 8.83 -3.91 -28.67
C ASP A 317 10.19 -3.83 -27.97
N VAL A 318 11.26 -3.92 -28.76
CA VAL A 318 12.63 -4.07 -28.27
C VAL A 318 13.52 -3.04 -28.94
N LYS A 319 14.27 -2.31 -28.12
CA LYS A 319 15.26 -1.32 -28.53
C LYS A 319 16.63 -1.71 -27.98
N ASN A 320 17.60 -1.89 -28.86
CA ASN A 320 18.99 -2.17 -28.53
C ASN A 320 19.86 -0.93 -28.77
N ASP A 321 20.47 -0.42 -27.70
CA ASP A 321 21.43 0.70 -27.76
C ASP A 321 22.89 0.23 -27.79
N GLY A 322 23.13 -1.08 -27.67
CA GLY A 322 24.45 -1.72 -27.78
C GLY A 322 25.01 -1.73 -29.21
N THR A 323 26.33 -1.92 -29.31
CA THR A 323 27.05 -2.02 -30.60
C THR A 323 27.01 -3.40 -31.23
N ASP A 324 26.56 -4.40 -30.48
CA ASP A 324 26.51 -5.80 -30.88
C ASP A 324 25.07 -6.32 -30.85
N ASP A 325 24.83 -7.42 -31.57
CA ASP A 325 23.58 -8.16 -31.45
C ASP A 325 23.34 -8.53 -29.98
N ALA A 326 22.11 -8.32 -29.51
CA ALA A 326 21.75 -8.60 -28.13
C ALA A 326 20.50 -9.46 -28.05
N ASN A 327 20.34 -10.17 -26.94
CA ASN A 327 19.12 -10.90 -26.63
C ASN A 327 18.27 -10.08 -25.66
N PHE A 328 16.97 -10.02 -25.93
CA PHE A 328 15.98 -9.53 -24.96
C PHE A 328 15.34 -10.72 -24.25
N GLN A 329 14.73 -10.44 -23.09
CA GLN A 329 14.09 -11.47 -22.27
C GLN A 329 12.77 -10.98 -21.69
N ILE A 330 11.78 -11.87 -21.69
CA ILE A 330 10.50 -11.73 -21.01
C ILE A 330 10.37 -12.91 -20.06
N LEU A 331 9.96 -12.63 -18.83
CA LEU A 331 9.67 -13.65 -17.85
C LEU A 331 8.15 -13.86 -17.80
N ALA A 332 7.72 -15.11 -17.77
CA ALA A 332 6.31 -15.48 -17.74
C ALA A 332 6.03 -16.40 -16.56
N SER A 333 4.97 -16.16 -15.80
CA SER A 333 4.58 -16.99 -14.66
C SER A 333 3.09 -17.25 -14.61
N VAL A 334 2.73 -18.45 -14.15
CA VAL A 334 1.34 -18.87 -13.92
C VAL A 334 1.16 -19.37 -12.49
N GLY A 335 0.07 -18.97 -11.84
CA GLY A 335 -0.28 -19.43 -10.50
C GLY A 335 -1.66 -18.94 -10.04
N GLU A 336 -2.16 -19.49 -8.92
CA GLU A 336 -3.46 -19.12 -8.33
C GLU A 336 -3.44 -17.75 -7.63
N SER A 337 -2.24 -17.24 -7.32
CA SER A 337 -2.05 -15.94 -6.69
C SER A 337 -1.16 -15.07 -7.57
N PHE A 338 -1.68 -13.89 -7.95
CA PHE A 338 -0.92 -12.87 -8.64
C PHE A 338 0.38 -12.52 -7.89
N GLU A 339 0.32 -12.38 -6.56
CA GLU A 339 1.49 -12.03 -5.76
C GLU A 339 2.60 -13.08 -5.82
N VAL A 340 2.22 -14.36 -5.89
CA VAL A 340 3.17 -15.47 -6.04
C VAL A 340 3.81 -15.44 -7.43
N CYS A 341 3.02 -15.13 -8.47
CA CYS A 341 3.53 -14.94 -9.83
C CYS A 341 4.50 -13.76 -9.92
N VAL A 342 4.17 -12.59 -9.38
CA VAL A 342 5.10 -11.45 -9.41
C VAL A 342 6.37 -11.74 -8.61
N SER A 343 6.24 -12.41 -7.46
CA SER A 343 7.41 -12.84 -6.67
C SER A 343 8.33 -13.76 -7.47
N SER A 344 7.78 -14.75 -8.20
CA SER A 344 8.58 -15.66 -9.04
C SER A 344 9.31 -14.91 -10.15
N LEU A 345 8.63 -13.96 -10.81
CA LEU A 345 9.18 -13.13 -11.89
C LEU A 345 10.30 -12.23 -11.39
N VAL A 346 10.11 -11.55 -10.25
CA VAL A 346 11.11 -10.63 -9.70
C VAL A 346 12.33 -11.38 -9.17
N TYR A 347 12.15 -12.55 -8.53
CA TYR A 347 13.28 -13.37 -8.11
C TYR A 347 14.12 -13.87 -9.29
N GLU A 348 13.48 -14.27 -10.39
CA GLU A 348 14.22 -14.63 -11.60
C GLU A 348 14.88 -13.42 -12.27
N ALA A 349 14.19 -12.27 -12.32
CA ALA A 349 14.78 -11.03 -12.83
C ALA A 349 16.05 -10.61 -12.08
N ARG A 350 16.10 -10.82 -10.75
CA ARG A 350 17.32 -10.58 -9.95
C ARG A 350 18.50 -11.44 -10.39
N LYS A 351 18.26 -12.68 -10.83
CA LYS A 351 19.32 -13.57 -11.36
C LYS A 351 19.80 -13.07 -12.72
N VAL A 352 18.85 -12.75 -13.60
CA VAL A 352 19.16 -12.21 -14.94
C VAL A 352 20.03 -10.95 -14.85
N VAL A 353 19.66 -10.01 -13.98
CA VAL A 353 20.45 -8.79 -13.79
C VAL A 353 21.82 -9.09 -13.18
N ARG A 354 21.90 -9.97 -12.18
CA ARG A 354 23.16 -10.33 -11.51
C ARG A 354 24.16 -11.01 -12.44
N ASP A 355 23.69 -11.87 -13.33
CA ASP A 355 24.55 -12.61 -14.27
C ASP A 355 25.05 -11.73 -15.43
N SER A 356 24.54 -10.50 -15.54
CA SER A 356 24.92 -9.54 -16.58
C SER A 356 25.92 -8.48 -16.07
N VAL A 357 26.66 -7.85 -17.01
CA VAL A 357 27.71 -6.85 -16.72
C VAL A 357 27.15 -5.56 -16.09
N THR A 358 25.83 -5.43 -15.91
CA THR A 358 25.19 -4.26 -15.29
C THR A 358 25.17 -4.30 -13.76
N ALA A 359 25.67 -5.37 -13.13
CA ALA A 359 25.77 -5.44 -11.67
C ALA A 359 26.77 -4.39 -11.15
N VAL A 360 26.29 -3.42 -10.36
CA VAL A 360 27.13 -2.45 -9.64
C VAL A 360 28.13 -3.21 -8.77
N THR A 361 29.39 -3.24 -9.20
CA THR A 361 30.50 -3.72 -8.37
C THR A 361 30.96 -2.53 -7.54
N LEU A 362 30.49 -2.43 -6.30
CA LEU A 362 30.99 -1.42 -5.37
C LEU A 362 32.52 -1.61 -5.26
N PRO A 363 33.34 -0.55 -5.42
CA PRO A 363 34.77 -0.68 -5.19
C PRO A 363 34.98 -1.13 -3.74
N VAL A 364 35.66 -2.26 -3.56
CA VAL A 364 36.09 -2.74 -2.24
C VAL A 364 37.03 -1.68 -1.67
N VAL A 365 36.54 -0.89 -0.72
CA VAL A 365 37.39 -0.11 0.17
C VAL A 365 38.05 -1.15 1.09
N SER A 366 39.36 -1.32 0.96
CA SER A 366 40.16 -2.43 1.51
C SER A 366 40.24 -2.51 3.04
N ASP A 367 39.54 -1.65 3.78
CA ASP A 367 39.76 -1.43 5.21
C ASP A 367 38.54 -1.81 6.08
N LEU A 368 37.55 -2.56 5.56
CA LEU A 368 36.43 -3.08 6.36
C LEU A 368 36.67 -4.55 6.78
N PRO A 369 36.37 -4.94 8.03
CA PRO A 369 36.43 -6.33 8.48
C PRO A 369 35.50 -7.24 7.68
N GLN A 370 35.87 -8.52 7.54
CA GLN A 370 35.06 -9.57 6.87
C GLN A 370 33.61 -9.58 7.36
N GLU A 371 32.66 -9.63 6.42
CA GLU A 371 31.23 -9.81 6.69
C GLU A 371 30.96 -11.16 7.42
N PRO A 372 30.10 -11.17 8.45
CA PRO A 372 29.61 -12.42 9.04
C PRO A 372 28.53 -13.09 8.17
N GLU A 373 28.44 -14.43 8.24
CA GLU A 373 27.54 -15.31 7.46
C GLU A 373 26.02 -15.18 7.79
N SER A 374 25.53 -14.03 8.25
CA SER A 374 24.08 -13.79 8.46
C SER A 374 23.77 -12.28 8.52
N PRO A 375 22.61 -11.83 7.99
CA PRO A 375 22.25 -10.42 8.02
C PRO A 375 22.14 -9.96 9.48
N VAL A 376 22.99 -9.00 9.84
CA VAL A 376 22.86 -8.26 11.09
C VAL A 376 21.61 -7.36 10.94
N PRO A 377 20.75 -7.23 11.96
CA PRO A 377 19.67 -6.24 11.94
C PRO A 377 20.23 -4.86 11.60
N ASP A 378 19.52 -4.07 10.79
CA ASP A 378 19.91 -2.76 10.26
C ASP A 378 20.22 -1.67 11.34
N ASP A 379 20.29 -2.05 12.63
CA ASP A 379 20.26 -1.16 13.80
C ASP A 379 21.64 -0.81 14.40
N LEU A 380 22.77 -1.16 13.76
CA LEU A 380 24.11 -0.92 14.34
C LEU A 380 25.07 -0.20 13.39
N VAL A 381 25.31 1.08 13.67
CA VAL A 381 26.44 1.86 13.13
C VAL A 381 27.53 1.93 14.19
N ILE A 382 28.74 1.44 13.87
CA ILE A 382 29.94 1.60 14.71
C ILE A 382 30.55 2.97 14.39
N VAL A 383 30.53 3.89 15.34
CA VAL A 383 31.27 5.17 15.26
C VAL A 383 32.53 5.04 16.11
N GLU A 384 33.71 5.19 15.49
CA GLU A 384 34.97 5.30 16.22
C GLU A 384 35.10 6.70 16.84
N ASN A 385 35.28 6.70 18.17
CA ASN A 385 35.46 7.82 19.10
C ASN A 385 34.16 8.54 19.57
N ASP A 386 33.94 8.45 20.89
CA ASP A 386 32.78 8.89 21.67
C ASP A 386 31.45 8.19 21.32
N ALA A 387 31.25 7.00 21.90
CA ALA A 387 30.00 6.24 21.84
C ALA A 387 28.85 7.01 22.51
N ARG A 388 28.18 7.89 21.77
CA ARG A 388 26.78 8.25 22.02
C ARG A 388 25.91 7.24 21.30
N ALA A 389 25.12 6.46 22.04
CA ALA A 389 24.08 5.63 21.43
C ALA A 389 23.00 6.55 20.81
N GLN A 390 23.20 6.92 19.55
CA GLN A 390 22.15 7.50 18.72
C GLN A 390 21.36 6.36 18.12
N TRP A 391 20.24 6.04 18.77
CA TRP A 391 19.15 5.32 18.11
C TRP A 391 18.62 6.26 17.03
N LEU A 392 18.99 5.99 15.78
CA LEU A 392 18.53 6.72 14.62
C LEU A 392 17.12 6.20 14.35
N ALA A 393 16.09 7.02 14.61
CA ALA A 393 14.85 6.81 13.88
C ALA A 393 15.24 6.87 12.40
N ASP A 394 14.87 5.85 11.63
CA ASP A 394 15.11 5.92 10.19
C ASP A 394 14.49 7.21 9.67
N TRP A 395 15.18 7.91 8.77
CA TRP A 395 14.71 9.20 8.30
C TRP A 395 13.28 9.12 7.74
N TYR A 396 12.91 7.99 7.13
CA TYR A 396 11.57 7.71 6.60
C TYR A 396 10.52 7.33 7.68
N GLU A 397 10.86 7.34 8.96
CA GLU A 397 9.93 7.30 10.10
C GLU A 397 9.60 8.70 10.65
N GLY A 398 10.33 9.73 10.26
CA GLY A 398 10.05 11.11 10.64
C GLY A 398 8.86 11.68 9.87
N LEU A 399 7.99 12.43 10.56
CA LEU A 399 7.05 13.31 9.83
C LEU A 399 7.89 14.34 9.06
N SER A 400 7.65 14.45 7.76
CA SER A 400 8.41 15.38 6.92
C SER A 400 7.54 16.52 6.41
N TYR A 401 8.17 17.68 6.18
CA TYR A 401 7.55 18.81 5.51
C TYR A 401 8.23 19.08 4.17
N CYS A 402 7.46 19.18 3.10
CA CYS A 402 7.94 19.53 1.76
C CYS A 402 7.47 20.92 1.35
N THR A 403 8.39 21.74 0.83
CA THR A 403 8.11 23.14 0.49
C THR A 403 7.34 23.34 -0.83
N TRP A 404 7.18 22.31 -1.67
CA TRP A 404 6.67 22.45 -3.04
C TRP A 404 5.28 23.07 -3.14
N ASN A 405 4.22 22.38 -2.70
CA ASN A 405 2.85 22.92 -2.79
C ASN A 405 2.57 24.00 -1.75
N SER A 406 3.36 24.08 -0.67
CA SER A 406 3.18 25.05 0.40
C SER A 406 3.73 26.44 0.08
N LEU A 407 4.96 26.52 -0.45
CA LEU A 407 5.68 27.78 -0.67
C LEU A 407 5.84 28.15 -2.15
N GLY A 408 5.63 27.18 -3.05
CA GLY A 408 5.72 27.36 -4.49
C GLY A 408 7.14 27.57 -4.99
N GLN A 409 7.25 27.93 -6.27
CA GLN A 409 8.53 28.00 -6.98
C GLN A 409 9.42 29.17 -6.51
N ASP A 410 8.88 30.30 -6.08
CA ASP A 410 9.69 31.45 -5.62
C ASP A 410 10.20 31.24 -4.18
N LEU A 411 11.00 30.19 -3.96
CA LEU A 411 11.47 29.77 -2.66
C LEU A 411 12.57 30.69 -2.12
N THR A 412 12.46 31.09 -0.85
CA THR A 412 13.44 31.93 -0.15
C THR A 412 13.67 31.39 1.26
N GLU A 413 14.81 31.74 1.86
CA GLU A 413 15.08 31.43 3.26
C GLU A 413 13.97 31.97 4.19
N GLU A 414 13.54 33.22 3.97
CA GLU A 414 12.48 33.87 4.76
C GLU A 414 11.18 33.05 4.76
N LYS A 415 10.71 32.63 3.57
CA LYS A 415 9.49 31.81 3.46
C LYS A 415 9.62 30.46 4.16
N ILE A 416 10.80 29.83 4.09
CA ILE A 416 11.06 28.57 4.80
C ILE A 416 10.97 28.81 6.30
N LEU A 417 11.64 29.85 6.82
CA LEU A 417 11.63 30.16 8.24
C LEU A 417 10.23 30.52 8.75
N GLU A 418 9.43 31.27 7.98
CA GLU A 418 8.04 31.60 8.31
C GLU A 418 7.14 30.36 8.38
N ALA A 419 7.31 29.42 7.44
CA ALA A 419 6.59 28.16 7.42
C ALA A 419 6.92 27.31 8.66
N LEU A 420 8.21 27.20 9.00
CA LEU A 420 8.66 26.48 10.19
C LEU A 420 8.20 27.16 11.49
N ASP A 421 8.20 28.49 11.54
CA ASP A 421 7.61 29.24 12.66
C ASP A 421 6.10 28.98 12.76
N SER A 422 5.39 28.81 11.65
CA SER A 422 3.98 28.40 11.64
C SER A 422 3.79 27.01 12.23
N LEU A 423 4.54 26.00 11.77
CA LEU A 423 4.47 24.64 12.31
C LEU A 423 4.74 24.63 13.82
N LYS A 424 5.80 25.32 14.25
CA LYS A 424 6.18 25.45 15.66
C LYS A 424 5.09 26.12 16.50
N ARG A 425 4.48 27.21 16.02
CA ARG A 425 3.38 27.91 16.72
C ARG A 425 2.16 27.02 16.92
N HIS A 426 1.91 26.06 16.03
CA HIS A 426 0.80 25.11 16.13
C HIS A 426 1.19 23.78 16.82
N GLY A 427 2.43 23.66 17.31
CA GLY A 427 2.91 22.45 17.99
C GLY A 427 3.16 21.25 17.06
N ILE A 428 3.37 21.51 15.76
CA ILE A 428 3.69 20.47 14.78
C ILE A 428 5.20 20.27 14.76
N ASN A 429 5.64 19.11 15.26
CA ASN A 429 7.05 18.72 15.26
C ASN A 429 7.34 17.86 14.03
N ILE A 430 8.06 18.42 13.06
CA ILE A 430 8.59 17.66 11.92
C ILE A 430 10.02 17.22 12.23
N VAL A 431 10.42 16.07 11.69
CA VAL A 431 11.79 15.53 11.82
C VAL A 431 12.61 15.83 10.57
N ASN A 432 11.97 15.80 9.39
CA ASN A 432 12.64 16.06 8.13
C ASN A 432 12.06 17.29 7.43
N LEU A 433 12.94 18.10 6.84
CA LEU A 433 12.57 19.19 5.95
C LEU A 433 13.10 18.89 4.54
N ILE A 434 12.22 18.96 3.54
CA ILE A 434 12.59 18.88 2.12
C ILE A 434 12.47 20.30 1.54
N ILE A 435 13.62 20.92 1.27
CA ILE A 435 13.74 22.17 0.50
C ILE A 435 13.65 21.78 -0.97
N ASP A 436 12.45 21.92 -1.54
CA ASP A 436 12.14 21.52 -2.90
C ASP A 436 12.71 22.49 -3.95
N ASP A 437 12.34 22.33 -5.21
CA ASP A 437 12.90 23.01 -6.38
C ASP A 437 13.05 24.55 -6.25
N ASN A 438 14.04 25.08 -6.98
CA ASN A 438 14.39 26.49 -7.18
C ASN A 438 15.23 27.17 -6.08
N TRP A 439 15.92 26.39 -5.24
CA TRP A 439 16.96 26.93 -4.34
C TRP A 439 18.30 27.20 -5.06
N GLN A 440 18.58 26.48 -6.16
CA GLN A 440 19.86 26.48 -6.88
C GLN A 440 20.19 27.82 -7.55
N SER A 441 21.49 28.10 -7.77
CA SER A 441 21.95 29.16 -8.68
C SER A 441 21.71 28.79 -10.15
N LEU A 442 20.72 29.40 -10.79
CA LEU A 442 20.31 29.10 -12.17
C LEU A 442 20.62 30.26 -13.13
N ASP A 443 20.65 29.99 -14.43
CA ASP A 443 20.65 31.02 -15.47
C ASP A 443 19.22 31.38 -15.92
N ASN A 444 19.14 32.35 -16.84
CA ASN A 444 17.92 32.69 -17.57
C ASN A 444 16.67 32.88 -16.68
N ASP A 445 16.74 33.74 -15.66
CA ASP A 445 15.65 33.93 -14.68
C ASP A 445 14.30 34.36 -15.29
N SER A 446 14.28 34.84 -16.54
CA SER A 446 13.06 35.20 -17.27
C SER A 446 12.46 34.06 -18.11
N GLU A 447 13.15 32.92 -18.21
CA GLU A 447 12.74 31.77 -19.01
C GLU A 447 11.94 30.74 -18.19
N LYS A 448 11.27 29.83 -18.89
CA LYS A 448 10.58 28.70 -18.26
C LYS A 448 11.59 27.74 -17.61
N GLN A 449 11.18 27.04 -16.56
CA GLN A 449 12.02 26.10 -15.80
C GLN A 449 12.82 25.14 -16.71
N TRP A 450 12.19 24.60 -17.75
CA TRP A 450 12.77 23.65 -18.72
C TRP A 450 13.98 24.18 -19.51
N ASN A 451 14.18 25.49 -19.54
CA ASN A 451 15.26 26.17 -20.26
C ASN A 451 16.37 26.70 -19.34
N ARG A 452 16.22 26.58 -18.01
CA ARG A 452 17.18 27.10 -17.04
C ARG A 452 18.27 26.06 -16.77
N GLY A 453 19.52 26.48 -16.83
CA GLY A 453 20.70 25.66 -16.58
C GLY A 453 21.29 25.91 -15.19
N TRP A 454 21.86 24.88 -14.58
CA TRP A 454 22.53 24.99 -13.28
C TRP A 454 23.93 25.60 -13.44
N LYS A 455 24.23 26.67 -12.69
CA LYS A 455 25.48 27.44 -12.84
C LYS A 455 26.60 27.00 -11.92
N ARG A 456 26.29 26.75 -10.65
CA ARG A 456 27.24 26.47 -9.55
C ARG A 456 26.50 25.83 -8.37
N PHE A 457 27.21 25.13 -7.49
CA PHE A 457 26.59 24.41 -6.37
C PHE A 457 25.88 25.32 -5.34
N GLN A 458 26.34 26.56 -5.16
CA GLN A 458 25.75 27.48 -4.18
C GLN A 458 24.27 27.83 -4.51
N ALA A 459 23.47 28.07 -3.47
CA ALA A 459 22.11 28.58 -3.60
C ALA A 459 22.06 29.94 -4.31
N ASN A 460 20.90 30.31 -4.87
CA ASN A 460 20.75 31.60 -5.52
C ASN A 460 20.78 32.75 -4.49
N GLU A 461 21.55 33.79 -4.79
CA GLU A 461 21.77 34.93 -3.87
C GLU A 461 20.51 35.78 -3.63
N LYS A 462 19.50 35.67 -4.51
CA LYS A 462 18.24 36.41 -4.37
C LYS A 462 17.35 35.84 -3.28
N GLY A 463 17.20 34.52 -3.21
CA GLY A 463 16.39 33.82 -2.22
C GLY A 463 17.18 33.40 -0.98
N PHE A 464 18.51 33.22 -1.12
CA PHE A 464 19.43 32.74 -0.09
C PHE A 464 20.69 33.63 -0.04
N PRO A 465 20.55 34.89 0.42
CA PRO A 465 21.62 35.90 0.34
C PRO A 465 22.90 35.53 1.11
N GLU A 466 22.78 34.74 2.17
CA GLU A 466 23.93 34.23 2.95
C GLU A 466 24.35 32.79 2.57
N GLY A 467 23.71 32.23 1.54
CA GLY A 467 24.00 30.90 1.01
C GLY A 467 23.38 29.74 1.81
N LEU A 468 23.44 28.54 1.24
CA LEU A 468 22.77 27.34 1.76
C LEU A 468 23.24 26.94 3.17
N ALA A 469 24.54 27.08 3.44
CA ALA A 469 25.14 26.74 4.72
C ALA A 469 24.60 27.61 5.87
N HIS A 470 24.40 28.91 5.62
CA HIS A 470 23.76 29.79 6.58
C HIS A 470 22.33 29.33 6.86
N THR A 471 21.53 29.11 5.81
CA THR A 471 20.13 28.68 5.92
C THR A 471 20.00 27.40 6.74
N ALA A 472 20.80 26.36 6.44
CA ALA A 472 20.77 25.10 7.16
C ALA A 472 21.17 25.26 8.64
N ALA A 473 22.21 26.06 8.93
CA ALA A 473 22.63 26.35 10.30
C ALA A 473 21.53 27.09 11.09
N THR A 474 20.89 28.10 10.47
CA THR A 474 19.78 28.85 11.06
C THR A 474 18.58 27.95 11.36
N ILE A 475 18.24 27.04 10.44
CA ILE A 475 17.15 26.05 10.64
C ILE A 475 17.47 25.16 11.84
N ARG A 476 18.65 24.51 11.87
CA ARG A 476 19.03 23.61 12.96
C ARG A 476 19.11 24.31 14.32
N GLN A 477 19.52 25.58 14.35
CA GLN A 477 19.58 26.37 15.58
C GLN A 477 18.17 26.73 16.10
N ARG A 478 17.24 27.11 15.22
CA ARG A 478 15.90 27.57 15.61
C ARG A 478 14.89 26.44 15.84
N TYR A 479 15.10 25.30 15.18
CA TYR A 479 14.20 24.16 15.14
C TYR A 479 14.96 22.85 15.41
N PRO A 480 15.35 22.59 16.67
CA PRO A 480 16.20 21.44 17.03
C PRO A 480 15.56 20.07 16.79
N ASN A 481 14.23 20.02 16.60
CA ASN A 481 13.50 18.82 16.21
C ASN A 481 13.73 18.40 14.74
N ILE A 482 14.24 19.30 13.90
CA ILE A 482 14.58 18.98 12.50
C ILE A 482 15.95 18.32 12.48
N GLU A 483 15.95 16.99 12.39
CA GLU A 483 17.15 16.18 12.37
C GLU A 483 17.76 16.12 10.96
N HIS A 484 16.92 16.11 9.92
CA HIS A 484 17.35 15.97 8.54
C HIS A 484 16.85 17.10 7.65
N ILE A 485 17.76 17.61 6.80
CA ILE A 485 17.47 18.63 5.81
C ILE A 485 17.85 18.07 4.45
N ALA A 486 16.83 17.83 3.62
CA ALA A 486 16.97 17.40 2.26
C ALA A 486 16.87 18.59 1.30
N VAL A 487 17.59 18.52 0.18
CA VAL A 487 17.40 19.44 -0.95
C VAL A 487 17.00 18.68 -2.22
N TRP A 488 16.19 19.32 -3.04
CA TRP A 488 15.83 18.81 -4.36
C TRP A 488 16.91 19.10 -5.41
N HIS A 489 17.17 18.18 -6.34
CA HIS A 489 17.91 18.48 -7.57
C HIS A 489 17.53 17.51 -8.70
N ALA A 490 17.73 17.88 -9.96
CA ALA A 490 17.58 16.94 -11.08
C ALA A 490 18.86 16.11 -11.28
N LEU A 491 18.73 14.91 -11.87
CA LEU A 491 19.85 13.98 -12.07
C LEU A 491 20.89 14.50 -13.08
N MET A 492 20.46 15.24 -14.10
CA MET A 492 21.32 15.73 -15.19
C MET A 492 21.56 17.24 -15.14
N GLY A 493 21.56 17.83 -13.94
CA GLY A 493 21.73 19.27 -13.73
C GLY A 493 20.48 19.92 -13.12
N TYR A 494 19.96 20.96 -13.77
CA TYR A 494 18.60 21.46 -13.54
C TYR A 494 17.65 20.95 -14.65
N TRP A 495 16.39 21.40 -14.69
CA TRP A 495 15.44 21.04 -15.76
C TRP A 495 15.97 21.31 -17.18
N GLY A 496 16.78 22.36 -17.39
CA GLY A 496 17.49 22.66 -18.64
C GLY A 496 18.95 22.18 -18.70
N GLY A 497 19.39 21.37 -17.74
CA GLY A 497 20.75 20.83 -17.66
C GLY A 497 21.74 21.75 -16.95
N ILE A 498 22.97 21.82 -17.48
CA ILE A 498 24.07 22.65 -16.99
C ILE A 498 24.12 23.96 -17.79
N SER A 499 24.32 25.08 -17.10
CA SER A 499 24.50 26.38 -17.76
C SER A 499 25.83 26.41 -18.54
N PRO A 500 25.84 26.72 -19.85
CA PRO A 500 27.06 26.77 -20.65
C PRO A 500 28.09 27.80 -20.18
N ASP A 501 27.64 28.90 -19.56
CA ASP A 501 28.49 29.98 -19.07
C ASP A 501 28.78 29.90 -17.56
N GLY A 502 28.22 28.87 -16.90
CA GLY A 502 28.35 28.62 -15.46
C GLY A 502 29.73 28.08 -15.06
N ASP A 503 29.97 28.05 -13.75
CA ASP A 503 31.22 27.53 -13.17
C ASP A 503 31.31 26.01 -13.33
N LEU A 504 30.17 25.31 -13.31
CA LEU A 504 30.11 23.85 -13.54
C LEU A 504 30.62 23.47 -14.93
N ALA A 505 30.18 24.17 -15.99
CA ALA A 505 30.64 23.89 -17.36
C ALA A 505 32.14 24.17 -17.58
N LYS A 506 32.74 25.05 -16.77
CA LYS A 506 34.19 25.33 -16.79
C LYS A 506 34.99 24.31 -15.99
N SER A 507 34.40 23.76 -14.94
CA SER A 507 35.07 22.89 -13.98
C SER A 507 35.04 21.42 -14.38
N TYR A 508 34.02 21.01 -15.13
CA TYR A 508 33.79 19.62 -15.52
C TYR A 508 33.72 19.45 -17.03
N LYS A 509 34.09 18.26 -17.52
CA LYS A 509 33.84 17.88 -18.91
C LYS A 509 32.33 17.81 -19.14
N THR A 510 31.84 18.47 -20.18
CA THR A 510 30.42 18.47 -20.55
C THR A 510 30.20 17.95 -21.96
N LYS A 511 29.06 17.32 -22.21
CA LYS A 511 28.57 16.93 -23.55
C LYS A 511 27.19 17.55 -23.80
N LYS A 512 26.99 18.05 -25.01
CA LYS A 512 25.66 18.47 -25.48
C LYS A 512 24.89 17.23 -25.93
N VAL A 513 23.74 17.00 -25.32
CA VAL A 513 22.82 15.90 -25.64
C VAL A 513 21.48 16.45 -26.11
N THR A 514 20.67 15.65 -26.79
CA THR A 514 19.33 16.03 -27.24
C THR A 514 18.29 15.13 -26.60
N ARG A 515 17.23 15.71 -26.05
CA ARG A 515 16.08 14.98 -25.49
C ARG A 515 14.92 14.93 -26.47
N LYS A 516 14.29 13.77 -26.60
CA LYS A 516 13.07 13.54 -27.37
C LYS A 516 11.85 13.58 -26.43
N ASP A 517 11.32 14.77 -26.20
CA ASP A 517 10.07 14.95 -25.44
C ASP A 517 9.26 16.14 -25.96
N SER A 518 7.95 16.12 -25.74
CA SER A 518 7.05 17.18 -26.20
C SER A 518 7.12 18.45 -25.34
N VAL A 519 7.54 18.33 -24.07
CA VAL A 519 7.59 19.42 -23.08
C VAL A 519 9.04 19.77 -22.74
N ALA A 520 9.86 18.78 -22.41
CA ALA A 520 11.27 18.91 -22.03
C ALA A 520 12.25 18.66 -23.20
N GLY A 521 11.75 18.58 -24.44
CA GLY A 521 12.55 18.26 -25.61
C GLY A 521 13.60 19.32 -25.96
N GLY A 522 14.55 18.91 -26.78
CA GLY A 522 15.58 19.80 -27.33
C GLY A 522 16.97 19.60 -26.72
N PRO A 523 17.92 20.46 -27.10
CA PRO A 523 19.31 20.35 -26.68
C PRO A 523 19.48 20.70 -25.19
N MET A 524 20.36 19.97 -24.53
CA MET A 524 20.73 20.17 -23.13
C MET A 524 22.24 19.96 -22.98
N LEU A 525 22.91 20.76 -22.14
CA LEU A 525 24.29 20.50 -21.75
C LEU A 525 24.27 19.64 -20.48
N ALA A 526 24.99 18.52 -20.49
CA ALA A 526 25.10 17.61 -19.35
C ALA A 526 26.57 17.36 -19.01
N ILE A 527 26.86 16.92 -17.79
CA ILE A 527 28.19 16.46 -17.41
C ILE A 527 28.51 15.19 -18.21
N ASP A 528 29.69 15.10 -18.81
CA ASP A 528 30.09 13.91 -19.56
C ASP A 528 30.27 12.72 -18.58
N PRO A 529 29.86 11.50 -18.95
CA PRO A 529 30.04 10.31 -18.12
C PRO A 529 31.47 10.09 -17.62
N ASP A 530 32.48 10.58 -18.33
CA ASP A 530 33.88 10.47 -17.90
C ASP A 530 34.19 11.29 -16.63
N ASP A 531 33.35 12.26 -16.26
CA ASP A 531 33.55 13.18 -15.15
C ASP A 531 32.41 13.16 -14.12
N ILE A 532 31.38 12.33 -14.34
CA ILE A 532 30.15 12.32 -13.54
C ILE A 532 30.38 11.87 -12.09
N ASN A 533 31.32 10.96 -11.86
CA ASN A 533 31.69 10.52 -10.52
C ASN A 533 32.31 11.66 -9.70
N ARG A 534 33.22 12.44 -10.30
CA ARG A 534 33.83 13.61 -9.64
C ARG A 534 32.78 14.68 -9.36
N PHE A 535 31.89 14.94 -10.33
CA PHE A 535 30.80 15.89 -10.16
C PHE A 535 29.91 15.56 -8.96
N TYR A 536 29.43 14.31 -8.84
CA TYR A 536 28.57 13.92 -7.72
C TYR A 536 29.31 13.88 -6.38
N ASP A 537 30.58 13.48 -6.37
CA ASP A 537 31.41 13.51 -5.17
C ASP A 537 31.60 14.94 -4.65
N ASP A 538 31.98 15.87 -5.53
CA ASP A 538 32.15 17.28 -5.20
C ASP A 538 30.82 17.93 -4.77
N PHE A 539 29.72 17.63 -5.49
CA PHE A 539 28.41 18.20 -5.18
C PHE A 539 27.90 17.76 -3.80
N TYR A 540 27.96 16.46 -3.51
CA TYR A 540 27.45 15.94 -2.24
C TYR A 540 28.39 16.25 -1.06
N SER A 541 29.69 16.38 -1.32
CA SER A 541 30.64 16.97 -0.36
C SER A 541 30.27 18.41 -0.03
N PHE A 542 29.96 19.24 -1.03
CA PHE A 542 29.46 20.60 -0.83
C PHE A 542 28.17 20.63 0.00
N LEU A 543 27.17 19.79 -0.33
CA LEU A 543 25.92 19.70 0.43
C LEU A 543 26.17 19.34 1.89
N THR A 544 26.96 18.29 2.12
CA THR A 544 27.31 17.85 3.49
C THR A 544 28.03 18.94 4.26
N SER A 545 28.98 19.64 3.63
CA SER A 545 29.69 20.78 4.25
C SER A 545 28.76 21.98 4.54
N SER A 546 27.64 22.07 3.82
CA SER A 546 26.59 23.08 4.02
C SER A 546 25.54 22.65 5.05
N GLY A 547 25.70 21.49 5.69
CA GLY A 547 24.76 20.99 6.72
C GLY A 547 23.51 20.30 6.16
N ILE A 548 23.49 19.99 4.86
CA ILE A 548 22.47 19.18 4.18
C ILE A 548 22.88 17.72 4.28
N ASP A 549 21.94 16.83 4.61
CA ASP A 549 22.23 15.42 4.90
C ASP A 549 21.30 14.43 4.19
N ALA A 550 20.49 14.93 3.26
CA ALA A 550 19.58 14.15 2.44
C ALA A 550 19.33 14.82 1.07
N VAL A 551 18.83 14.06 0.10
CA VAL A 551 18.45 14.61 -1.23
C VAL A 551 17.16 14.02 -1.76
N LYS A 552 16.39 14.82 -2.50
CA LYS A 552 15.34 14.36 -3.41
C LYS A 552 15.84 14.55 -4.84
N THR A 553 16.13 13.45 -5.53
CA THR A 553 16.70 13.51 -6.88
C THR A 553 15.64 13.22 -7.92
N ASP A 554 15.34 14.22 -8.74
CA ASP A 554 14.26 14.23 -9.69
C ASP A 554 14.72 14.15 -11.14
N ALA A 555 13.76 14.10 -12.05
CA ALA A 555 13.96 14.05 -13.50
C ALA A 555 14.94 12.94 -13.96
N GLN A 556 15.02 11.82 -13.23
CA GLN A 556 15.92 10.71 -13.55
C GLN A 556 15.59 10.09 -14.92
N PHE A 557 14.32 10.13 -15.31
CA PHE A 557 13.83 9.73 -16.64
C PHE A 557 14.46 10.47 -17.81
N PHE A 558 15.12 11.62 -17.63
CA PHE A 558 15.83 12.30 -18.72
C PHE A 558 16.82 11.40 -19.44
N LEU A 559 17.41 10.43 -18.74
CA LEU A 559 18.29 9.42 -19.34
C LEU A 559 17.58 8.56 -20.39
N ASP A 560 16.30 8.23 -20.18
CA ASP A 560 15.48 7.46 -21.13
C ASP A 560 15.06 8.30 -22.37
N LEU A 561 14.98 9.62 -22.21
CA LEU A 561 14.60 10.57 -23.26
C LEU A 561 15.76 10.98 -24.17
N LEU A 562 17.01 10.67 -23.83
CA LEU A 562 18.15 10.99 -24.70
C LEU A 562 17.92 10.39 -26.09
N ASP A 563 18.16 11.17 -27.15
CA ASP A 563 17.85 10.81 -28.54
C ASP A 563 18.75 9.69 -29.05
N SER A 564 20.06 9.88 -28.85
CA SER A 564 21.13 9.01 -29.34
C SER A 564 21.20 7.69 -28.60
N ALA A 565 21.42 6.60 -29.35
CA ALA A 565 21.75 5.29 -28.79
C ALA A 565 23.10 5.29 -28.05
N GLU A 566 24.11 6.00 -28.57
CA GLU A 566 25.39 6.17 -27.89
C GLU A 566 25.22 6.90 -26.56
N ASP A 567 24.47 8.01 -26.56
CA ASP A 567 24.24 8.78 -25.34
C ASP A 567 23.50 7.95 -24.30
N ARG A 568 22.42 7.25 -24.65
CA ARG A 568 21.72 6.35 -23.72
C ARG A 568 22.67 5.29 -23.14
N ARG A 569 23.41 4.59 -24.01
CA ARG A 569 24.39 3.55 -23.60
C ARG A 569 25.45 4.09 -22.64
N ARG A 570 25.97 5.30 -22.86
CA ARG A 570 26.99 5.90 -21.99
C ARG A 570 26.42 6.52 -20.72
N PHE A 571 25.26 7.18 -20.79
CA PHE A 571 24.74 7.99 -19.69
C PHE A 571 23.93 7.20 -18.68
N ILE A 572 23.09 6.23 -19.10
CA ILE A 572 22.12 5.57 -18.20
C ILE A 572 22.80 4.96 -16.98
N SER A 573 23.68 3.97 -17.19
CA SER A 573 24.34 3.28 -16.07
C SER A 573 25.32 4.22 -15.35
N SER A 574 26.10 5.02 -16.08
CA SER A 574 27.12 5.90 -15.47
C SER A 574 26.51 6.92 -14.49
N TYR A 575 25.37 7.54 -14.85
CA TYR A 575 24.69 8.49 -13.96
C TYR A 575 24.03 7.77 -12.78
N GLN A 576 23.38 6.62 -13.01
CA GLN A 576 22.76 5.85 -11.93
C GLN A 576 23.79 5.34 -10.92
N ASP A 577 24.95 4.88 -11.39
CA ASP A 577 26.04 4.38 -10.56
C ASP A 577 26.68 5.52 -9.76
N ALA A 578 27.05 6.61 -10.42
CA ALA A 578 27.65 7.77 -9.74
C ALA A 578 26.70 8.36 -8.69
N TRP A 579 25.41 8.50 -9.01
CA TRP A 579 24.40 8.96 -8.07
C TRP A 579 24.20 7.99 -6.89
N THR A 580 24.13 6.68 -7.16
CA THR A 580 23.97 5.66 -6.10
C THR A 580 25.17 5.66 -5.17
N ILE A 581 26.40 5.63 -5.71
CA ILE A 581 27.64 5.60 -4.94
C ILE A 581 27.78 6.86 -4.08
N ALA A 582 27.57 8.05 -4.67
CA ALA A 582 27.65 9.29 -3.93
C ALA A 582 26.55 9.39 -2.86
N SER A 583 25.31 8.99 -3.18
CA SER A 583 24.20 9.00 -2.22
C SER A 583 24.52 8.14 -0.99
N LEU A 584 24.99 6.90 -1.22
CA LEU A 584 25.36 6.00 -0.13
C LEU A 584 26.54 6.55 0.68
N ARG A 585 27.54 7.15 0.03
CA ARG A 585 28.72 7.73 0.69
C ARG A 585 28.38 8.88 1.63
N TYR A 586 27.54 9.83 1.19
CA TYR A 586 27.30 11.08 1.90
C TYR A 586 26.02 11.08 2.73
N PHE A 587 24.99 10.36 2.28
CA PHE A 587 23.64 10.41 2.86
C PHE A 587 23.16 9.05 3.38
N SER A 588 23.89 7.95 3.13
CA SER A 588 23.43 6.59 3.40
C SER A 588 22.11 6.31 2.67
N THR A 589 21.03 5.98 3.39
CA THR A 589 19.70 5.71 2.82
C THR A 589 18.84 6.96 2.64
N ARG A 590 19.35 8.16 2.95
CA ARG A 590 18.62 9.44 2.98
C ARG A 590 18.50 10.10 1.59
N SER A 591 18.09 9.31 0.61
CA SER A 591 17.84 9.78 -0.75
C SER A 591 16.44 9.34 -1.23
N ILE A 592 15.74 10.26 -1.89
CA ILE A 592 14.50 9.95 -2.63
C ILE A 592 14.84 9.82 -4.11
N SER A 593 14.58 8.64 -4.66
CA SER A 593 14.57 8.41 -6.10
C SER A 593 13.23 8.87 -6.66
N CYS A 594 13.24 9.90 -7.50
CA CYS A 594 12.04 10.56 -8.00
C CYS A 594 12.06 10.61 -9.54
N MET A 595 10.89 10.45 -10.16
CA MET A 595 10.74 10.34 -11.63
C MET A 595 11.65 9.26 -12.25
N SER A 596 11.79 8.12 -11.58
CA SER A 596 12.80 7.09 -11.89
C SER A 596 12.18 5.72 -12.18
N MET A 597 10.89 5.64 -12.51
CA MET A 597 10.21 4.38 -12.82
C MET A 597 10.37 3.97 -14.30
N THR A 598 11.45 4.41 -14.97
CA THR A 598 11.74 3.93 -16.32
C THR A 598 12.23 2.49 -16.25
N PRO A 599 11.95 1.63 -17.27
CA PRO A 599 12.29 0.21 -17.19
C PRO A 599 13.78 -0.01 -16.92
N GLN A 600 14.65 0.73 -17.59
CA GLN A 600 16.10 0.60 -17.41
C GLN A 600 16.56 0.97 -15.98
N HIS A 601 15.94 1.98 -15.35
CA HIS A 601 16.21 2.32 -13.94
C HIS A 601 15.73 1.21 -12.99
N ILE A 602 14.54 0.65 -13.22
CA ILE A 602 13.99 -0.41 -12.38
C ILE A 602 14.96 -1.59 -12.31
N PHE A 603 15.41 -2.10 -13.45
CA PHE A 603 16.26 -3.28 -13.49
C PHE A 603 17.72 -3.02 -13.11
N HIS A 604 18.28 -1.84 -13.39
CA HIS A 604 19.65 -1.50 -13.01
C HIS A 604 19.78 -1.09 -11.53
N SER A 605 18.82 -0.30 -11.03
CA SER A 605 18.94 0.35 -9.72
C SER A 605 17.98 -0.15 -8.64
N GLN A 606 16.83 -0.74 -8.98
CA GLN A 606 15.77 -1.03 -8.00
C GLN A 606 15.51 -2.54 -7.83
N ILE A 607 15.84 -3.38 -8.81
CA ILE A 607 15.80 -4.84 -8.71
C ILE A 607 16.94 -5.41 -7.85
N PRO A 608 18.21 -4.94 -7.97
CA PRO A 608 19.32 -5.47 -7.19
C PRO A 608 19.17 -5.23 -5.69
N THR A 609 19.51 -6.25 -4.90
CA THR A 609 19.45 -6.24 -3.43
C THR A 609 20.83 -6.16 -2.77
N ASN A 610 21.85 -5.70 -3.51
CA ASN A 610 23.23 -5.54 -3.05
C ASN A 610 23.50 -4.17 -2.41
N LYS A 611 22.44 -3.41 -2.13
CA LYS A 611 22.47 -2.09 -1.51
C LYS A 611 21.25 -1.90 -0.60
N PRO A 612 21.28 -1.00 0.39
CA PRO A 612 20.11 -0.66 1.17
C PRO A 612 18.95 -0.14 0.32
N SER A 613 17.72 -0.35 0.79
CA SER A 613 16.54 0.23 0.17
C SER A 613 16.50 1.74 0.36
N ILE A 614 16.00 2.46 -0.64
CA ILE A 614 15.79 3.91 -0.61
C ILE A 614 14.35 4.26 -0.95
N LEU A 615 13.93 5.49 -0.65
CA LEU A 615 12.59 5.93 -1.02
C LEU A 615 12.46 6.06 -2.55
N LEU A 616 11.37 5.55 -3.11
CA LEU A 616 11.04 5.68 -4.53
C LEU A 616 9.67 6.34 -4.67
N ARG A 617 9.62 7.50 -5.33
CA ARG A 617 8.33 8.10 -5.69
C ARG A 617 7.53 7.17 -6.58
N ASN A 618 6.35 6.78 -6.11
CA ASN A 618 5.60 5.64 -6.63
C ASN A 618 4.41 6.06 -7.51
N SER A 619 4.25 7.35 -7.79
CA SER A 619 3.22 7.91 -8.67
C SER A 619 3.65 9.25 -9.26
N ASP A 620 2.84 9.75 -10.19
CA ASP A 620 2.83 11.17 -10.54
C ASP A 620 2.47 12.06 -9.34
N ASP A 621 2.64 13.36 -9.51
CA ASP A 621 2.48 14.36 -8.46
C ASP A 621 1.06 14.40 -7.87
N TYR A 622 0.98 14.72 -6.58
CA TYR A 622 -0.23 15.15 -5.91
C TYR A 622 -0.61 16.57 -6.38
N PHE A 623 -1.78 16.69 -7.01
CA PHE A 623 -2.33 17.97 -7.48
C PHE A 623 -3.47 18.43 -6.56
N PRO A 624 -3.23 19.32 -5.58
CA PRO A 624 -4.25 19.74 -4.61
C PRO A 624 -5.49 20.37 -5.26
N ASP A 625 -5.31 21.07 -6.38
CA ASP A 625 -6.38 21.83 -7.02
C ASP A 625 -7.17 21.03 -8.08
N VAL A 626 -6.86 19.74 -8.29
CA VAL A 626 -7.51 18.87 -9.28
C VAL A 626 -8.30 17.76 -8.57
N ALA A 627 -9.58 18.02 -8.30
CA ALA A 627 -10.43 17.14 -7.48
C ALA A 627 -10.47 15.68 -7.95
N ASP A 628 -10.56 15.44 -9.26
CA ASP A 628 -10.64 14.09 -9.83
C ASP A 628 -9.29 13.32 -9.73
N SER A 629 -8.20 14.02 -9.43
CA SER A 629 -6.88 13.40 -9.26
C SER A 629 -6.75 12.64 -7.94
N HIS A 630 -7.48 13.01 -6.89
CA HIS A 630 -7.26 12.43 -5.55
C HIS A 630 -7.55 10.92 -5.46
N PRO A 631 -8.72 10.43 -5.92
CA PRO A 631 -8.98 8.99 -5.90
C PRO A 631 -8.05 8.25 -6.86
N TRP A 632 -7.77 8.84 -8.03
CA TRP A 632 -6.84 8.29 -9.02
C TRP A 632 -5.41 8.16 -8.47
N HIS A 633 -4.92 9.15 -7.73
CA HIS A 633 -3.59 9.15 -7.10
C HIS A 633 -3.40 7.97 -6.14
N VAL A 634 -4.38 7.74 -5.27
CA VAL A 634 -4.36 6.62 -4.33
C VAL A 634 -4.52 5.28 -5.07
N PHE A 635 -5.38 5.22 -6.08
CA PHE A 635 -5.54 4.04 -6.93
C PHE A 635 -4.24 3.66 -7.66
N CYS A 636 -3.57 4.63 -8.31
CA CYS A 636 -2.29 4.43 -8.97
C CYS A 636 -1.22 3.93 -8.01
N ASN A 637 -1.06 4.59 -6.86
CA ASN A 637 -0.07 4.19 -5.87
C ASN A 637 -0.29 2.75 -5.36
N ALA A 638 -1.53 2.39 -5.05
CA ALA A 638 -1.88 1.05 -4.59
C ALA A 638 -1.59 -0.03 -5.64
N HIS A 639 -1.79 0.28 -6.93
CA HIS A 639 -1.52 -0.64 -8.03
C HIS A 639 -0.05 -0.69 -8.44
N ASN A 640 0.66 0.44 -8.46
CA ASN A 640 2.11 0.46 -8.70
C ASN A 640 2.85 -0.36 -7.63
N SER A 641 2.34 -0.36 -6.40
CA SER A 641 2.84 -1.17 -5.28
C SER A 641 2.69 -2.69 -5.49
N LEU A 642 1.93 -3.15 -6.49
CA LEU A 642 1.93 -4.56 -6.91
C LEU A 642 3.29 -5.01 -7.47
N LEU A 643 4.07 -4.08 -8.02
CA LEU A 643 5.45 -4.34 -8.45
C LEU A 643 6.47 -3.73 -7.48
N THR A 644 6.31 -2.45 -7.10
CA THR A 644 7.34 -1.73 -6.35
C THR A 644 7.58 -2.29 -4.95
N ALA A 645 6.59 -2.97 -4.34
CA ALA A 645 6.79 -3.69 -3.07
C ALA A 645 7.71 -4.93 -3.18
N HIS A 646 8.01 -5.41 -4.40
CA HIS A 646 8.96 -6.49 -4.65
C HIS A 646 10.36 -5.98 -5.05
N LEU A 647 10.49 -4.67 -5.30
CA LEU A 647 11.76 -4.02 -5.59
C LEU A 647 12.50 -3.70 -4.28
N ASN A 648 13.79 -3.40 -4.38
CA ASN A 648 14.64 -2.96 -3.27
C ASN A 648 14.46 -1.45 -2.98
N VAL A 649 13.21 -1.05 -2.71
CA VAL A 649 12.82 0.35 -2.48
C VAL A 649 11.69 0.42 -1.45
N ILE A 650 11.47 1.61 -0.90
CA ILE A 650 10.30 1.93 -0.07
C ILE A 650 9.39 2.84 -0.91
N PRO A 651 8.18 2.38 -1.29
CA PRO A 651 7.25 3.18 -2.08
C PRO A 651 6.81 4.46 -1.34
N ASP A 652 7.08 5.60 -1.97
CA ASP A 652 6.70 6.93 -1.52
C ASP A 652 5.45 7.40 -2.27
N TRP A 653 4.35 7.57 -1.53
CA TRP A 653 3.02 7.89 -2.05
C TRP A 653 2.74 9.39 -2.18
N ASP A 654 3.80 10.20 -2.09
CA ASP A 654 3.79 11.65 -2.20
C ASP A 654 3.21 12.42 -1.01
N MET A 655 3.58 13.69 -0.95
CA MET A 655 3.08 14.68 -0.03
C MET A 655 1.58 14.89 -0.21
N PHE A 656 0.97 15.52 0.78
CA PHE A 656 -0.43 15.96 0.72
C PHE A 656 -0.65 17.13 1.68
N GLN A 657 -1.80 17.81 1.54
CA GLN A 657 -2.23 18.86 2.46
C GLN A 657 -3.20 18.29 3.51
N THR A 658 -2.94 18.59 4.78
CA THR A 658 -3.77 18.18 5.92
C THR A 658 -5.03 19.04 6.04
N SER A 659 -4.98 20.28 5.58
CA SER A 659 -6.15 21.15 5.44
C SER A 659 -6.74 21.08 4.03
N HIS A 660 -7.39 19.97 3.70
CA HIS A 660 -7.96 19.72 2.37
C HIS A 660 -9.22 18.82 2.44
N PRO A 661 -10.22 18.94 1.55
CA PRO A 661 -11.40 18.06 1.54
C PRO A 661 -11.12 16.55 1.41
N TYR A 662 -9.95 16.19 0.88
CA TYR A 662 -9.44 14.81 0.79
C TYR A 662 -8.29 14.52 1.79
N ALA A 663 -8.04 15.40 2.75
CA ALA A 663 -6.89 15.28 3.65
C ALA A 663 -6.88 13.96 4.41
N ALA A 664 -7.99 13.62 5.08
CA ALA A 664 -8.10 12.40 5.85
C ALA A 664 -8.04 11.13 4.95
N PHE A 665 -8.55 11.22 3.73
CA PHE A 665 -8.45 10.17 2.71
C PHE A 665 -6.98 9.92 2.30
N HIS A 666 -6.21 10.98 2.05
CA HIS A 666 -4.78 10.88 1.74
C HIS A 666 -3.95 10.45 2.95
N ALA A 667 -4.22 10.99 4.13
CA ALA A 667 -3.56 10.60 5.38
C ALA A 667 -3.69 9.08 5.62
N ALA A 668 -4.91 8.54 5.51
CA ALA A 668 -5.15 7.12 5.66
C ALA A 668 -4.40 6.29 4.61
N ALA A 669 -4.37 6.74 3.35
CA ALA A 669 -3.63 6.10 2.28
C ALA A 669 -2.12 6.03 2.57
N ARG A 670 -1.51 7.12 3.06
CA ARG A 670 -0.09 7.13 3.44
C ARG A 670 0.20 6.31 4.71
N CYS A 671 -0.73 6.26 5.67
CA CYS A 671 -0.54 5.40 6.85
C CYS A 671 -0.52 3.90 6.47
N VAL A 672 -1.40 3.46 5.57
CA VAL A 672 -1.43 2.05 5.15
C VAL A 672 -0.41 1.69 4.07
N SER A 673 0.27 2.65 3.45
CA SER A 673 1.24 2.38 2.38
C SER A 673 2.48 1.65 2.87
N GLY A 674 2.83 1.75 4.16
CA GLY A 674 4.11 1.27 4.66
C GLY A 674 5.30 2.14 4.23
N GLY A 675 5.05 3.31 3.63
CA GLY A 675 6.04 4.28 3.20
C GLY A 675 6.14 5.52 4.11
N PRO A 676 6.83 6.58 3.66
CA PRO A 676 6.95 7.84 4.37
C PRO A 676 5.64 8.66 4.35
N ILE A 677 5.55 9.66 5.23
CA ILE A 677 4.46 10.66 5.20
C ILE A 677 5.07 12.06 5.15
N TYR A 678 4.70 12.80 4.10
CA TYR A 678 5.07 14.21 3.97
C TYR A 678 3.82 15.09 3.95
N ILE A 679 3.87 16.17 4.71
CA ILE A 679 2.88 17.24 4.65
C ILE A 679 3.44 18.41 3.83
N THR A 680 2.58 19.12 3.13
CA THR A 680 2.93 20.32 2.34
C THR A 680 1.87 21.41 2.53
N ASP A 681 1.46 21.57 3.79
CA ASP A 681 0.45 22.53 4.21
C ASP A 681 0.89 23.96 3.93
N LYS A 682 -0.04 24.80 3.49
CA LYS A 682 0.19 26.24 3.47
C LYS A 682 0.39 26.72 4.91
N PRO A 683 1.35 27.61 5.20
CA PRO A 683 1.57 28.13 6.54
C PRO A 683 0.28 28.68 7.17
N GLY A 684 -0.17 28.08 8.28
CA GLY A 684 -1.37 28.47 9.01
C GLY A 684 -2.61 27.65 8.66
N GLU A 685 -2.55 26.78 7.65
CA GLU A 685 -3.63 25.88 7.22
C GLU A 685 -3.27 24.43 7.57
N HIS A 686 -3.36 24.09 8.87
CA HIS A 686 -2.99 22.78 9.39
C HIS A 686 -4.17 22.10 10.09
N ASP A 687 -4.42 20.82 9.79
CA ASP A 687 -5.34 19.98 10.56
C ASP A 687 -4.56 19.21 11.64
N ILE A 688 -4.54 19.78 12.85
CA ILE A 688 -3.78 19.24 13.99
C ILE A 688 -4.34 17.89 14.45
N ASP A 689 -5.66 17.72 14.41
CA ASP A 689 -6.30 16.47 14.81
C ASP A 689 -5.95 15.34 13.84
N LEU A 690 -5.86 15.64 12.54
CA LEU A 690 -5.40 14.69 11.55
C LEU A 690 -3.91 14.36 11.68
N ILE A 691 -3.06 15.38 11.89
CA ILE A 691 -1.61 15.18 12.14
C ILE A 691 -1.39 14.30 13.38
N ASN A 692 -2.19 14.50 14.42
CA ASN A 692 -2.16 13.66 15.62
C ASN A 692 -2.62 12.21 15.36
N GLN A 693 -3.40 11.93 14.32
CA GLN A 693 -3.77 10.55 13.98
C GLN A 693 -2.69 9.80 13.19
N ILE A 694 -1.84 10.52 12.46
CA ILE A 694 -0.78 9.93 11.61
C ILE A 694 0.60 9.91 12.26
N THR A 695 0.79 10.67 13.35
CA THR A 695 2.04 10.73 14.11
C THR A 695 1.89 10.30 15.56
N ALA A 696 2.99 9.94 16.21
CA ALA A 696 3.05 9.72 17.65
C ALA A 696 4.38 10.27 18.22
N PRO A 697 4.35 10.94 19.40
CA PRO A 697 5.56 11.43 20.03
C PRO A 697 6.41 10.27 20.57
N THR A 698 7.74 10.41 20.52
CA THR A 698 8.68 9.47 21.14
C THR A 698 9.04 9.91 22.55
N THR A 699 9.82 9.12 23.26
CA THR A 699 10.40 9.50 24.56
C THR A 699 11.38 10.67 24.49
N ARG A 700 11.81 11.05 23.27
CA ARG A 700 12.70 12.19 23.00
C ARG A 700 11.98 13.39 22.38
N GLU A 701 10.65 13.46 22.50
CA GLU A 701 9.80 14.57 22.02
C GLU A 701 9.72 14.78 20.50
N ASN A 702 10.42 13.97 19.70
CA ASN A 702 10.23 13.90 18.25
C ASN A 702 8.89 13.25 17.91
N ALA A 703 8.32 13.59 16.75
CA ALA A 703 7.13 12.92 16.22
C ALA A 703 7.51 11.95 15.12
N ILE A 704 7.14 10.68 15.29
CA ILE A 704 7.33 9.64 14.27
C ILE A 704 5.99 9.25 13.65
N ILE A 705 6.03 8.71 12.44
CA ILE A 705 4.91 8.04 11.80
C ILE A 705 4.85 6.57 12.25
N LEU A 706 3.67 5.97 12.20
CA LEU A 706 3.48 4.56 12.56
C LEU A 706 3.41 3.68 11.31
N ARG A 707 4.58 3.41 10.73
CA ARG A 707 4.72 2.65 9.48
C ARG A 707 4.47 1.15 9.68
N PRO A 708 3.53 0.52 8.97
CA PRO A 708 3.41 -0.93 8.92
C PRO A 708 4.68 -1.63 8.46
N SER A 709 4.84 -2.92 8.82
CA SER A 709 6.05 -3.70 8.55
C SER A 709 6.13 -4.20 7.09
N VAL A 710 4.97 -4.30 6.42
CA VAL A 710 4.86 -4.76 5.02
C VAL A 710 4.30 -3.62 4.18
N MET A 711 4.84 -3.41 2.97
CA MET A 711 4.34 -2.37 2.07
C MET A 711 2.88 -2.62 1.68
N GLY A 712 2.07 -1.56 1.73
CA GLY A 712 0.66 -1.58 1.35
C GLY A 712 0.48 -1.63 -0.15
N ARG A 713 -0.43 -2.50 -0.62
CA ARG A 713 -0.78 -2.64 -2.03
C ARG A 713 -2.25 -2.99 -2.19
N THR A 714 -2.78 -2.79 -3.40
CA THR A 714 -4.16 -3.19 -3.69
C THR A 714 -4.33 -4.70 -3.53
N LEU A 715 -5.45 -5.14 -2.97
CA LEU A 715 -5.87 -6.55 -2.99
C LEU A 715 -6.66 -6.90 -4.25
N ASP A 716 -7.01 -5.88 -5.03
CA ASP A 716 -7.98 -5.92 -6.11
C ASP A 716 -7.32 -5.74 -7.47
N VAL A 717 -6.42 -6.66 -7.83
CA VAL A 717 -5.55 -6.56 -9.01
C VAL A 717 -6.31 -6.22 -10.30
N TYR A 718 -7.51 -6.79 -10.49
CA TYR A 718 -8.28 -6.70 -11.74
C TYR A 718 -9.49 -5.75 -11.68
N HIS A 719 -9.63 -4.96 -10.62
CA HIS A 719 -10.70 -3.95 -10.53
C HIS A 719 -10.33 -2.71 -11.33
N ASN A 720 -11.17 -2.35 -12.30
CA ASN A 720 -10.95 -1.16 -13.11
C ASN A 720 -11.40 0.09 -12.35
N TYR A 721 -10.60 1.15 -12.39
CA TYR A 721 -10.94 2.44 -11.77
C TYR A 721 -12.34 2.94 -12.14
N ASN A 722 -12.73 2.78 -13.41
CA ASN A 722 -14.01 3.26 -13.94
C ASN A 722 -15.22 2.43 -13.46
N GLU A 723 -15.00 1.27 -12.82
CA GLU A 723 -16.08 0.50 -12.19
C GLU A 723 -16.51 1.10 -10.85
N GLY A 724 -15.69 1.96 -10.23
CA GLY A 724 -16.04 2.66 -8.99
C GLY A 724 -16.20 1.73 -7.78
N ASN A 725 -15.58 0.55 -7.81
CA ASN A 725 -15.56 -0.39 -6.69
C ASN A 725 -14.75 0.17 -5.52
N LEU A 726 -14.93 -0.39 -4.33
CA LEU A 726 -14.18 0.02 -3.15
C LEU A 726 -12.71 -0.36 -3.33
N LEU A 727 -11.80 0.61 -3.24
CA LEU A 727 -10.37 0.30 -3.30
C LEU A 727 -9.91 -0.25 -1.94
N ARG A 728 -9.37 -1.47 -1.93
CA ARG A 728 -8.83 -2.13 -0.75
C ARG A 728 -7.31 -2.17 -0.79
N VAL A 729 -6.66 -1.58 0.20
CA VAL A 729 -5.20 -1.60 0.36
C VAL A 729 -4.86 -2.46 1.56
N GLY A 730 -4.21 -3.60 1.32
CA GLY A 730 -3.80 -4.54 2.36
C GLY A 730 -2.35 -4.29 2.79
N THR A 731 -2.11 -4.31 4.11
CA THR A 731 -0.77 -4.31 4.72
C THR A 731 -0.77 -5.17 6.00
N TYR A 732 0.41 -5.39 6.59
CA TYR A 732 0.60 -6.17 7.80
C TYR A 732 1.65 -5.51 8.70
N SER A 733 1.46 -5.62 10.02
CA SER A 733 2.45 -5.13 10.99
C SER A 733 2.72 -6.17 12.08
N GLY A 734 4.00 -6.39 12.38
CA GLY A 734 4.48 -7.34 13.37
C GLY A 734 5.02 -8.65 12.78
N TRP A 735 5.28 -9.62 13.65
CA TRP A 735 5.86 -10.92 13.29
C TRP A 735 4.82 -11.86 12.68
N ALA A 736 5.23 -12.72 11.75
CA ALA A 736 4.38 -13.74 11.15
C ALA A 736 3.55 -14.50 12.21
N HIS A 737 2.27 -14.75 11.89
CA HIS A 737 1.26 -15.40 12.76
C HIS A 737 0.87 -14.67 14.05
N THR A 738 1.56 -13.60 14.45
CA THR A 738 1.30 -12.89 15.72
C THR A 738 1.07 -11.39 15.56
N GLY A 739 1.48 -10.82 14.43
CA GLY A 739 1.14 -9.47 14.01
C GLY A 739 -0.30 -9.37 13.50
N SER A 740 -0.66 -8.15 13.10
CA SER A 740 -2.03 -7.80 12.71
C SER A 740 -2.13 -7.41 11.24
N GLY A 741 -3.14 -7.95 10.57
CA GLY A 741 -3.50 -7.55 9.21
C GLY A 741 -4.25 -6.22 9.23
N ILE A 742 -3.92 -5.33 8.31
CA ILE A 742 -4.52 -3.99 8.20
C ILE A 742 -5.11 -3.86 6.80
N LEU A 743 -6.30 -3.29 6.72
CA LEU A 743 -7.02 -3.05 5.49
C LEU A 743 -7.48 -1.58 5.43
N GLY A 744 -6.85 -0.80 4.55
CA GLY A 744 -7.34 0.52 4.16
C GLY A 744 -8.45 0.39 3.13
N LEU A 745 -9.56 1.09 3.36
CA LEU A 745 -10.75 1.04 2.52
C LEU A 745 -11.07 2.45 2.03
N PHE A 746 -11.12 2.64 0.71
CA PHE A 746 -11.21 3.97 0.09
C PHE A 746 -12.35 4.01 -0.93
N ASN A 747 -13.33 4.89 -0.71
CA ASN A 747 -14.38 5.12 -1.68
C ASN A 747 -13.87 6.03 -2.81
N ILE A 748 -13.55 5.42 -3.94
CA ILE A 748 -13.14 6.10 -5.18
C ILE A 748 -14.32 6.47 -6.09
N SER A 749 -15.55 6.07 -5.72
CA SER A 749 -16.78 6.39 -6.44
C SER A 749 -17.32 7.76 -6.03
N PRO A 750 -18.02 8.47 -6.94
CA PRO A 750 -18.78 9.66 -6.58
C PRO A 750 -20.05 9.36 -5.76
N ALA A 751 -20.40 8.10 -5.53
CA ALA A 751 -21.59 7.67 -4.80
C ALA A 751 -21.25 6.89 -3.51
N ASP A 752 -22.23 6.78 -2.61
CA ASP A 752 -22.14 5.90 -1.43
C ASP A 752 -21.86 4.46 -1.86
N ILE A 753 -20.87 3.84 -1.22
CA ILE A 753 -20.55 2.43 -1.42
C ILE A 753 -20.76 1.66 -0.12
N SER A 754 -21.18 0.40 -0.25
CA SER A 754 -21.25 -0.52 0.87
C SER A 754 -20.72 -1.87 0.42
N SER A 755 -19.89 -2.47 1.26
CA SER A 755 -19.22 -3.74 0.96
C SER A 755 -19.26 -4.65 2.19
N ILE A 756 -19.11 -5.95 1.96
CA ILE A 756 -18.92 -6.93 3.02
C ILE A 756 -17.51 -7.48 2.85
N VAL A 757 -16.70 -7.31 3.88
CA VAL A 757 -15.29 -7.70 3.91
C VAL A 757 -15.15 -8.98 4.73
N PRO A 758 -14.62 -10.07 4.15
CA PRO A 758 -14.29 -11.27 4.91
C PRO A 758 -12.98 -11.10 5.68
N LEU A 759 -12.87 -11.79 6.82
CA LEU A 759 -11.65 -11.84 7.62
C LEU A 759 -10.47 -12.34 6.79
N THR A 760 -10.70 -13.28 5.87
CA THR A 760 -9.66 -13.81 4.97
C THR A 760 -9.13 -12.79 3.95
N ALA A 761 -9.76 -11.61 3.79
CA ALA A 761 -9.21 -10.52 2.99
C ALA A 761 -8.03 -9.82 3.68
N PHE A 762 -7.89 -9.94 5.00
CA PHE A 762 -6.80 -9.28 5.72
C PHE A 762 -5.48 -10.05 5.51
N PRO A 763 -4.38 -9.37 5.17
CA PRO A 763 -3.07 -10.01 5.08
C PRO A 763 -2.65 -10.65 6.41
N GLY A 764 -1.98 -11.81 6.34
CA GLY A 764 -1.45 -12.51 7.51
C GLY A 764 -2.45 -13.37 8.30
N ILE A 765 -3.71 -13.48 7.84
CA ILE A 765 -4.69 -14.40 8.43
C ILE A 765 -4.38 -15.84 8.04
N ASP A 766 -4.18 -16.69 9.06
CA ASP A 766 -3.89 -18.11 8.89
C ASP A 766 -5.19 -18.93 8.70
N THR A 767 -5.36 -19.49 7.51
CA THR A 767 -6.48 -20.37 7.15
C THR A 767 -6.12 -21.86 7.22
N THR A 768 -4.86 -22.22 7.52
CA THR A 768 -4.33 -23.59 7.44
C THR A 768 -4.53 -24.42 8.71
N THR A 769 -4.81 -23.76 9.83
CA THR A 769 -5.02 -24.40 11.15
C THR A 769 -6.38 -25.09 11.32
N THR A 770 -7.22 -25.12 10.28
CA THR A 770 -8.50 -25.83 10.30
C THR A 770 -8.41 -27.31 9.94
N SER A 771 -7.27 -27.82 9.41
CA SER A 771 -7.22 -29.18 8.85
C SER A 771 -6.08 -30.10 9.31
N THR A 772 -5.19 -29.71 10.23
CA THR A 772 -4.08 -30.59 10.66
C THR A 772 -4.01 -30.79 12.18
N THR A 773 -4.76 -31.80 12.66
CA THR A 773 -4.45 -32.47 13.93
C THR A 773 -3.30 -33.45 13.73
N HIS A 774 -2.06 -32.97 13.59
CA HIS A 774 -0.89 -33.82 13.77
C HIS A 774 0.00 -33.28 14.89
N SER A 775 -0.05 -34.04 15.99
CA SER A 775 0.75 -33.94 17.19
C SER A 775 2.24 -34.09 16.91
N SER A 776 3.03 -33.03 17.10
CA SER A 776 4.42 -33.16 17.57
C SER A 776 5.00 -31.89 18.22
N ASP A 777 4.43 -30.70 18.00
CA ASP A 777 4.93 -29.45 18.61
C ASP A 777 4.38 -29.11 20.01
N ALA A 778 3.85 -30.11 20.73
CA ALA A 778 3.31 -29.93 22.08
C ALA A 778 4.36 -29.57 23.16
N PHE A 779 5.64 -29.42 22.81
CA PHE A 779 6.72 -29.15 23.77
C PHE A 779 6.91 -27.67 24.15
N ARG A 780 6.10 -26.74 23.61
CA ARG A 780 6.16 -25.30 23.94
C ARG A 780 4.86 -24.67 24.47
N GLY A 781 3.88 -25.46 24.91
CA GLY A 781 2.64 -24.91 25.52
C GLY A 781 1.77 -24.06 24.59
N ARG A 782 2.06 -24.01 23.28
CA ARG A 782 1.16 -23.47 22.25
C ARG A 782 0.14 -24.55 21.91
N ASN A 783 -1.01 -24.52 22.57
CA ASN A 783 -2.15 -25.33 22.13
C ASN A 783 -2.57 -24.90 20.71
N SER A 784 -2.58 -25.86 19.79
CA SER A 784 -3.12 -25.74 18.43
C SER A 784 -4.65 -25.60 18.48
N SER A 785 -5.13 -24.42 18.88
CA SER A 785 -6.53 -24.02 18.78
C SER A 785 -6.69 -23.06 17.62
N SER A 786 -7.74 -23.23 16.81
CA SER A 786 -8.08 -22.37 15.67
C SER A 786 -7.87 -20.88 15.99
N ALA A 787 -7.16 -20.16 15.11
CA ALA A 787 -6.86 -18.76 15.35
C ALA A 787 -8.15 -17.93 15.42
N HIS A 788 -8.34 -17.18 16.52
CA HIS A 788 -9.46 -16.29 16.72
C HIS A 788 -9.01 -14.86 16.50
N TYR A 789 -9.90 -14.01 15.98
CA TYR A 789 -9.60 -12.64 15.64
C TYR A 789 -10.72 -11.69 16.07
N ILE A 790 -10.39 -10.42 16.22
CA ILE A 790 -11.35 -9.32 16.17
C ILE A 790 -10.94 -8.34 15.08
N ILE A 791 -11.91 -7.66 14.48
CA ILE A 791 -11.68 -6.53 13.57
C ILE A 791 -12.10 -5.26 14.30
N ARG A 792 -11.26 -4.22 14.27
CA ARG A 792 -11.58 -2.89 14.79
C ARG A 792 -11.51 -1.84 13.68
N SER A 793 -12.52 -0.98 13.61
CA SER A 793 -12.53 0.23 12.78
C SER A 793 -11.76 1.36 13.47
N HIS A 794 -10.89 2.05 12.74
CA HIS A 794 -10.22 3.27 13.22
C HIS A 794 -11.22 4.41 13.37
N ARG A 795 -12.06 4.67 12.35
CA ARG A 795 -12.94 5.84 12.33
C ARG A 795 -14.02 5.80 13.41
N THR A 796 -14.61 4.62 13.62
CA THR A 796 -15.77 4.46 14.52
C THR A 796 -15.41 3.85 15.87
N GLY A 797 -14.25 3.20 16.00
CA GLY A 797 -13.88 2.43 17.18
C GLY A 797 -14.65 1.12 17.36
N ILE A 798 -15.63 0.81 16.49
CA ILE A 798 -16.43 -0.42 16.54
C ILE A 798 -15.52 -1.64 16.44
N ILE A 799 -15.74 -2.62 17.31
CA ILE A 799 -15.04 -3.90 17.36
C ILE A 799 -16.04 -5.01 17.02
N SER A 800 -15.63 -5.93 16.15
CA SER A 800 -16.44 -7.09 15.80
C SER A 800 -16.62 -8.05 16.98
N GLU A 801 -17.58 -8.98 16.86
CA GLU A 801 -17.53 -10.18 17.69
C GLU A 801 -16.23 -10.97 17.42
N ILE A 802 -15.92 -11.95 18.28
CA ILE A 802 -14.79 -12.84 18.07
C ILE A 802 -15.07 -13.73 16.83
N MET A 803 -14.17 -13.65 15.86
CA MET A 803 -14.27 -14.27 14.54
C MET A 803 -13.29 -15.43 14.40
N LYS A 804 -13.63 -16.38 13.51
CA LYS A 804 -12.73 -17.42 13.00
C LYS A 804 -12.56 -17.22 11.48
N PRO A 805 -11.42 -17.59 10.87
CA PRO A 805 -11.19 -17.46 9.42
C PRO A 805 -12.22 -18.18 8.56
N SER A 806 -12.81 -19.27 9.07
CA SER A 806 -13.89 -20.01 8.44
C SER A 806 -15.18 -19.98 9.28
N GLY A 807 -16.32 -20.23 8.63
CA GLY A 807 -17.64 -20.30 9.27
C GLY A 807 -18.48 -19.02 9.16
N ALA A 808 -19.60 -18.98 9.87
CA ALA A 808 -20.66 -17.98 9.69
C ALA A 808 -20.34 -16.57 10.21
N ARG A 809 -19.31 -16.40 11.05
CA ARG A 809 -18.95 -15.13 11.70
C ARG A 809 -17.64 -14.54 11.15
N SER A 810 -17.34 -14.78 9.89
CA SER A 810 -16.10 -14.34 9.24
C SER A 810 -16.25 -13.01 8.46
N LEU A 811 -17.38 -12.31 8.58
CA LEU A 811 -17.71 -11.14 7.75
C LEU A 811 -17.95 -9.88 8.58
N VAL A 812 -17.53 -8.73 8.07
CA VAL A 812 -17.93 -7.39 8.53
C VAL A 812 -18.52 -6.60 7.36
N SER A 813 -19.53 -5.78 7.61
CA SER A 813 -20.09 -4.88 6.60
C SER A 813 -19.60 -3.47 6.84
N ILE A 814 -19.24 -2.77 5.77
CA ILE A 814 -18.81 -1.37 5.82
C ILE A 814 -19.60 -0.51 4.85
N SER A 815 -19.90 0.72 5.24
CA SER A 815 -20.52 1.74 4.38
C SER A 815 -19.70 3.03 4.40
N LEU A 816 -19.36 3.55 3.21
CA LEU A 816 -18.57 4.76 3.02
C LEU A 816 -19.29 5.72 2.08
N GLN A 817 -19.42 6.98 2.51
CA GLN A 817 -19.87 8.09 1.68
C GLN A 817 -18.82 8.44 0.60
N PRO A 818 -19.13 9.26 -0.42
CA PRO A 818 -18.13 9.77 -1.36
C PRO A 818 -16.97 10.42 -0.62
N LYS A 819 -15.73 10.19 -1.08
CA LYS A 819 -14.48 10.60 -0.38
C LYS A 819 -14.26 9.91 0.98
N GLY A 820 -15.14 9.00 1.36
CA GLY A 820 -15.08 8.25 2.61
C GLY A 820 -13.95 7.24 2.61
N TRP A 821 -13.40 7.00 3.79
CA TRP A 821 -12.35 6.04 4.04
C TRP A 821 -12.51 5.42 5.43
N ASP A 822 -11.91 4.25 5.65
CA ASP A 822 -11.67 3.70 6.99
C ASP A 822 -10.42 2.80 6.96
N ILE A 823 -9.86 2.53 8.13
CA ILE A 823 -8.81 1.53 8.32
C ILE A 823 -9.37 0.48 9.28
N LEU A 824 -9.48 -0.75 8.79
CA LEU A 824 -9.82 -1.89 9.60
C LEU A 824 -8.53 -2.63 9.98
N THR A 825 -8.41 -3.05 11.24
CA THR A 825 -7.29 -3.90 11.67
C THR A 825 -7.82 -5.18 12.30
N ALA A 826 -7.32 -6.32 11.81
CA ALA A 826 -7.61 -7.64 12.33
C ALA A 826 -6.53 -8.05 13.34
N TYR A 827 -6.92 -8.20 14.60
CA TYR A 827 -6.03 -8.54 15.71
C TYR A 827 -6.16 -10.02 16.07
N PRO A 828 -5.06 -10.80 16.08
CA PRO A 828 -5.09 -12.17 16.58
C PRO A 828 -5.31 -12.18 18.10
N LEU A 829 -6.21 -13.05 18.56
CA LEU A 829 -6.52 -13.22 19.97
C LEU A 829 -5.71 -14.37 20.58
N ARG A 830 -5.22 -14.14 21.80
CA ARG A 830 -4.72 -15.21 22.68
C ARG A 830 -5.79 -15.58 23.69
N ALA A 831 -5.99 -16.87 23.94
CA ALA A 831 -7.00 -17.39 24.87
C ALA A 831 -6.34 -17.95 26.14
N PHE A 832 -6.89 -17.60 27.31
CA PHE A 832 -6.38 -18.02 28.61
C PHE A 832 -7.50 -18.51 29.55
N THR A 833 -7.18 -19.47 30.40
CA THR A 833 -8.03 -19.92 31.51
C THR A 833 -7.48 -19.36 32.82
N LEU A 834 -8.27 -18.56 33.55
CA LEU A 834 -7.85 -17.93 34.81
C LEU A 834 -8.36 -18.74 36.01
N GLU A 835 -7.54 -18.85 37.07
CA GLU A 835 -7.71 -19.85 38.15
C GLU A 835 -8.96 -19.70 39.05
N GLY A 836 -9.83 -18.72 38.81
CA GLY A 836 -11.18 -18.66 39.42
C GLY A 836 -12.20 -19.65 38.81
N SER A 837 -11.84 -20.39 37.76
CA SER A 837 -12.75 -21.26 37.00
C SER A 837 -12.60 -22.77 37.26
N ARG A 838 -11.70 -23.19 38.17
CA ARG A 838 -11.47 -24.61 38.52
C ARG A 838 -12.52 -25.23 39.49
N GLY A 839 -13.62 -24.54 39.79
CA GLY A 839 -14.62 -24.97 40.77
C GLY A 839 -16.06 -25.15 40.26
N CYS A 840 -16.35 -24.92 38.98
CA CYS A 840 -17.70 -25.12 38.45
C CYS A 840 -17.92 -26.60 38.11
N SER A 841 -18.69 -27.29 38.95
CA SER A 841 -19.19 -28.64 38.65
C SER A 841 -19.99 -28.62 37.36
N SER A 842 -19.63 -29.53 36.46
CA SER A 842 -20.19 -29.76 35.13
C SER A 842 -21.73 -29.76 35.09
N THR A 843 -22.31 -28.77 34.40
CA THR A 843 -23.42 -28.94 33.45
C THR A 843 -23.33 -27.77 32.45
N SER A 844 -23.02 -28.06 31.18
CA SER A 844 -22.53 -27.16 30.11
C SER A 844 -23.33 -25.85 29.87
N PRO A 845 -22.70 -24.80 29.31
CA PRO A 845 -22.35 -24.72 27.88
C PRO A 845 -20.84 -24.71 27.65
N SER A 846 -20.41 -24.94 26.39
CA SER A 846 -19.05 -25.26 25.94
C SER A 846 -17.86 -24.61 26.69
N ILE A 847 -16.75 -25.36 26.80
CA ILE A 847 -15.45 -24.96 27.38
C ILE A 847 -14.96 -23.60 26.84
N GLU A 848 -15.33 -23.22 25.61
CA GLU A 848 -15.03 -21.90 25.01
C GLU A 848 -15.58 -20.71 25.82
N SER A 849 -16.69 -20.84 26.54
CA SER A 849 -17.27 -19.74 27.34
C SER A 849 -16.44 -19.38 28.60
N LEU A 850 -15.60 -20.30 29.06
CA LEU A 850 -14.72 -20.10 30.20
C LEU A 850 -13.44 -19.33 29.83
N LEU A 851 -13.05 -19.35 28.55
CA LEU A 851 -11.83 -18.71 28.07
C LEU A 851 -11.94 -17.18 28.10
N THR A 852 -10.82 -16.54 28.44
CA THR A 852 -10.63 -15.09 28.34
C THR A 852 -9.78 -14.82 27.11
N HIS A 853 -10.30 -14.05 26.16
CA HIS A 853 -9.60 -13.69 24.93
C HIS A 853 -9.04 -12.28 25.04
N VAL A 854 -7.78 -12.11 24.62
CA VAL A 854 -7.06 -10.85 24.76
C VAL A 854 -6.20 -10.55 23.53
N ALA A 855 -6.02 -9.26 23.25
CA ALA A 855 -5.10 -8.77 22.22
C ALA A 855 -4.58 -7.38 22.58
N VAL A 856 -3.37 -7.05 22.10
CA VAL A 856 -2.82 -5.70 22.17
C VAL A 856 -3.23 -4.97 20.90
N LEU A 857 -3.90 -3.82 21.04
CA LEU A 857 -4.43 -3.03 19.93
C LEU A 857 -3.46 -1.97 19.42
N GLY A 858 -2.31 -1.80 20.08
CA GLY A 858 -1.38 -0.71 19.83
C GLY A 858 -1.90 0.63 20.33
N LEU A 859 -1.50 1.73 19.69
CA LEU A 859 -1.91 3.08 20.08
C LEU A 859 -3.30 3.43 19.52
N LEU A 860 -4.28 3.59 20.39
CA LEU A 860 -5.62 4.06 20.07
C LEU A 860 -5.58 5.50 19.52
N GLY A 861 -6.51 5.80 18.61
CA GLY A 861 -6.59 7.09 17.94
C GLY A 861 -5.53 7.31 16.86
N LYS A 862 -4.64 6.33 16.61
CA LYS A 862 -3.68 6.36 15.51
C LYS A 862 -4.13 5.45 14.38
N MET A 863 -4.08 5.94 13.14
CA MET A 863 -4.57 5.24 11.95
C MET A 863 -4.01 3.82 11.79
N THR A 864 -2.72 3.65 12.06
CA THR A 864 -1.99 2.37 12.06
C THR A 864 -1.36 2.10 13.42
N GLY A 865 -2.12 2.33 14.50
CA GLY A 865 -1.64 2.29 15.88
C GLY A 865 -0.91 1.02 16.31
N ILE A 866 -1.22 -0.12 15.70
CA ILE A 866 -0.53 -1.39 15.97
C ILE A 866 0.96 -1.36 15.60
N ALA A 867 1.36 -0.54 14.62
CA ALA A 867 2.75 -0.38 14.22
C ALA A 867 3.63 0.33 15.27
N ALA A 868 3.04 0.86 16.34
CA ALA A 868 3.79 1.35 17.50
C ALA A 868 4.34 0.21 18.38
N VAL A 869 3.79 -1.00 18.27
CA VAL A 869 4.19 -2.15 19.08
C VAL A 869 5.43 -2.80 18.48
N VAL A 870 6.54 -2.72 19.21
CA VAL A 870 7.79 -3.39 18.83
C VAL A 870 7.71 -4.87 19.20
N SER A 871 7.26 -5.15 20.42
CA SER A 871 7.00 -6.51 20.88
C SER A 871 5.87 -6.51 21.91
N SER A 872 5.17 -7.64 21.99
CA SER A 872 4.22 -7.89 23.06
C SER A 872 4.20 -9.36 23.45
N ASP A 873 4.14 -9.61 24.75
CA ASP A 873 3.88 -10.93 25.30
C ASP A 873 2.77 -10.90 26.34
N VAL A 874 2.03 -12.01 26.42
CA VAL A 874 0.94 -12.18 27.37
C VAL A 874 1.07 -13.54 28.03
N SER A 875 1.12 -13.54 29.37
CA SER A 875 1.28 -14.73 30.19
C SER A 875 0.38 -14.68 31.42
N VAL A 876 0.15 -15.84 32.04
CA VAL A 876 -0.49 -15.93 33.37
C VAL A 876 0.62 -16.04 34.40
N VAL A 877 0.70 -15.09 35.33
CA VAL A 877 1.69 -15.12 36.42
C VAL A 877 1.22 -16.04 37.55
N GLU A 878 2.12 -16.44 38.45
CA GLU A 878 1.83 -17.37 39.57
C GLU A 878 0.61 -16.96 40.42
N SER A 879 0.31 -15.66 40.49
CA SER A 879 -0.87 -15.14 41.19
C SER A 879 -2.20 -15.35 40.44
N GLY A 880 -2.20 -16.07 39.32
CA GLY A 880 -3.36 -16.32 38.46
C GLY A 880 -3.83 -15.13 37.62
N ARG A 881 -3.08 -14.01 37.61
CA ARG A 881 -3.39 -12.79 36.85
C ARG A 881 -2.81 -12.86 35.44
N LEU A 882 -3.47 -12.22 34.48
CA LEU A 882 -2.87 -11.95 33.17
C LEU A 882 -1.84 -10.83 33.31
N LYS A 883 -0.65 -11.05 32.77
CA LYS A 883 0.39 -10.05 32.60
C LYS A 883 0.61 -9.81 31.11
N PHE A 884 0.44 -8.57 30.69
CA PHE A 884 0.87 -8.06 29.39
C PHE A 884 2.22 -7.37 29.57
N ASP A 885 3.19 -7.71 28.72
CA ASP A 885 4.49 -7.05 28.63
C ASP A 885 4.59 -6.46 27.22
N VAL A 886 4.46 -5.14 27.10
CA VAL A 886 4.35 -4.45 25.81
C VAL A 886 5.49 -3.44 25.69
N ASN A 887 6.28 -3.55 24.62
CA ASN A 887 7.27 -2.54 24.25
C ASN A 887 6.73 -1.67 23.11
N LEU A 888 6.77 -0.36 23.31
CA LEU A 888 6.30 0.64 22.35
C LEU A 888 7.45 1.53 21.89
N LYS A 889 7.54 1.80 20.59
CA LYS A 889 8.48 2.80 20.04
C LYS A 889 7.97 4.24 20.09
N ALA A 890 6.72 4.43 20.48
CA ALA A 890 6.09 5.74 20.62
C ALA A 890 5.12 5.79 21.80
N LEU A 891 4.89 7.01 22.28
CA LEU A 891 3.98 7.35 23.34
C LEU A 891 2.58 7.67 22.79
N GLY A 892 1.55 7.24 23.52
CA GLY A 892 0.16 7.50 23.17
C GLY A 892 -0.78 6.78 24.14
N ILE A 893 -2.00 6.48 23.68
CA ILE A 893 -2.97 5.71 24.44
C ILE A 893 -2.87 4.25 24.01
N LEU A 894 -2.24 3.39 24.81
CA LEU A 894 -2.19 1.95 24.55
C LEU A 894 -3.57 1.32 24.79
N GLY A 895 -4.07 0.60 23.78
CA GLY A 895 -5.30 -0.18 23.86
C GLY A 895 -5.03 -1.67 24.08
N ILE A 896 -5.76 -2.28 25.00
CA ILE A 896 -5.75 -3.73 25.22
C ILE A 896 -7.19 -4.24 25.16
N PHE A 897 -7.46 -5.15 24.24
CA PHE A 897 -8.72 -5.87 24.20
C PHE A 897 -8.74 -6.98 25.26
N HIS A 898 -9.83 -7.07 26.00
CA HIS A 898 -10.06 -8.12 26.97
C HIS A 898 -11.55 -8.49 27.02
N SER A 899 -11.89 -9.71 26.59
CA SER A 899 -13.27 -10.15 26.33
C SER A 899 -14.21 -10.20 27.54
N LYS A 900 -13.65 -10.08 28.76
CA LYS A 900 -14.40 -10.07 30.03
C LYS A 900 -14.10 -8.80 30.84
N LEU A 901 -13.75 -7.69 30.18
CA LEU A 901 -13.33 -6.46 30.88
C LEU A 901 -14.51 -5.76 31.57
N ASP A 902 -15.72 -5.83 31.01
CA ASP A 902 -16.92 -5.21 31.58
C ASP A 902 -17.14 -5.62 33.04
N SER A 903 -16.99 -6.90 33.36
CA SER A 903 -17.14 -7.43 34.73
C SER A 903 -15.97 -7.12 35.67
N ARG A 904 -14.90 -6.46 35.20
CA ARG A 904 -13.71 -6.12 36.00
C ARG A 904 -13.71 -4.65 36.37
N ASP A 905 -13.71 -4.34 37.65
CA ASP A 905 -13.46 -2.98 38.14
C ASP A 905 -11.98 -2.60 37.99
N VAL A 906 -11.68 -1.44 37.41
CA VAL A 906 -10.29 -1.02 37.13
C VAL A 906 -9.48 -0.85 38.42
N ASP A 907 -10.06 -0.23 39.45
CA ASP A 907 -9.38 0.02 40.73
C ASP A 907 -9.01 -1.26 41.48
N LYS A 908 -9.84 -2.29 41.35
CA LYS A 908 -9.63 -3.58 42.03
C LYS A 908 -8.80 -4.57 41.25
N HIS A 909 -8.89 -4.57 39.92
CA HIS A 909 -8.41 -5.68 39.10
C HIS A 909 -7.23 -5.32 38.20
N VAL A 910 -7.00 -4.04 37.93
CA VAL A 910 -5.99 -3.57 36.97
C VAL A 910 -4.84 -2.90 37.71
N MET A 911 -3.61 -3.29 37.36
CA MET A 911 -2.40 -2.58 37.79
C MET A 911 -1.53 -2.36 36.56
N VAL A 912 -1.09 -1.12 36.35
CA VAL A 912 -0.27 -0.75 35.20
C VAL A 912 1.03 -0.14 35.71
N LEU A 913 2.15 -0.62 35.15
CA LEU A 913 3.49 -0.13 35.43
C LEU A 913 4.13 0.35 34.13
N ILE A 914 4.85 1.48 34.17
CA ILE A 914 5.78 1.88 33.13
C ILE A 914 7.18 1.81 33.73
N SER A 915 8.08 1.04 33.12
CA SER A 915 9.44 0.82 33.64
C SER A 915 9.48 0.41 35.12
N GLY A 916 8.49 -0.37 35.57
CA GLY A 916 8.36 -0.86 36.95
C GLY A 916 7.70 0.12 37.93
N ILE A 917 7.36 1.34 37.50
CA ILE A 917 6.71 2.37 38.33
C ILE A 917 5.21 2.39 38.05
N ALA A 918 4.39 2.37 39.10
CA ALA A 918 2.94 2.42 38.97
C ALA A 918 2.48 3.75 38.37
N VAL A 919 1.61 3.68 37.37
CA VAL A 919 1.08 4.87 36.69
C VAL A 919 -0.02 5.55 37.53
N PRO A 920 -0.22 6.87 37.35
CA PRO A 920 -1.34 7.57 37.97
C PRO A 920 -2.70 6.98 37.55
N ARG A 921 -3.64 6.85 38.49
CA ARG A 921 -4.91 6.13 38.25
C ARG A 921 -5.75 6.72 37.10
N HIS A 922 -5.76 8.04 36.94
CA HIS A 922 -6.54 8.72 35.89
C HIS A 922 -6.01 8.48 34.48
N THR A 923 -4.80 7.93 34.32
CA THR A 923 -4.25 7.57 33.00
C THR A 923 -4.72 6.20 32.53
N VAL A 924 -5.61 5.53 33.26
CA VAL A 924 -6.13 4.19 32.93
C VAL A 924 -7.66 4.20 33.00
N TRP A 925 -8.34 3.75 31.95
CA TRP A 925 -9.81 3.68 31.94
C TRP A 925 -10.31 2.57 31.00
N LYS A 926 -11.62 2.29 31.06
CA LYS A 926 -12.29 1.44 30.07
C LYS A 926 -12.79 2.29 28.91
N ASP A 927 -12.33 1.98 27.70
CA ASP A 927 -12.81 2.58 26.46
C ASP A 927 -13.88 1.67 25.85
N GLY A 928 -15.12 1.86 26.30
CA GLY A 928 -16.21 0.89 26.06
C GLY A 928 -16.06 -0.39 26.90
N ASP A 929 -16.80 -1.43 26.54
CA ASP A 929 -16.99 -2.61 27.40
C ASP A 929 -15.77 -3.55 27.45
N ASN A 930 -14.96 -3.57 26.38
CA ASN A 930 -13.95 -4.60 26.15
C ASN A 930 -12.53 -4.07 25.91
N VAL A 931 -12.30 -2.76 25.97
CA VAL A 931 -10.96 -2.17 25.76
C VAL A 931 -10.49 -1.45 27.03
N LEU A 932 -9.31 -1.84 27.50
CA LEU A 932 -8.58 -1.10 28.52
C LEU A 932 -7.67 -0.09 27.80
N ALA A 933 -7.83 1.18 28.11
CA ALA A 933 -7.01 2.25 27.60
C ALA A 933 -6.02 2.72 28.67
N VAL A 934 -4.75 2.87 28.28
CA VAL A 934 -3.65 3.33 29.13
C VAL A 934 -2.98 4.51 28.43
N ASN A 935 -3.13 5.73 28.96
CA ASN A 935 -2.45 6.92 28.44
C ASN A 935 -0.98 6.94 28.88
N VAL A 936 -0.16 6.23 28.12
CA VAL A 936 1.29 6.10 28.33
C VAL A 936 1.98 7.46 28.22
N LEU A 937 1.54 8.32 27.29
CA LEU A 937 2.10 9.67 27.11
C LEU A 937 1.92 10.55 28.35
N GLN A 938 0.70 10.58 28.89
CA GLN A 938 0.41 11.38 30.08
C GLN A 938 1.11 10.81 31.32
N ALA A 939 1.08 9.49 31.49
CA ALA A 939 1.77 8.83 32.60
C ALA A 939 3.28 9.07 32.55
N TRP A 940 3.90 9.01 31.36
CA TRP A 940 5.32 9.31 31.15
C TRP A 940 5.68 10.71 31.65
N LYS A 941 4.88 11.71 31.26
CA LYS A 941 5.08 13.12 31.64
C LYS A 941 4.90 13.35 33.15
N GLU A 942 3.83 12.83 33.73
CA GLU A 942 3.52 13.06 35.15
C GLU A 942 4.48 12.35 36.11
N LEU A 943 5.00 11.18 35.71
CA LEU A 943 6.01 10.45 36.46
C LEU A 943 7.42 11.05 36.29
N GLY A 944 7.62 12.00 35.36
CA GLY A 944 8.92 12.59 35.07
C GLY A 944 9.95 11.55 34.59
N LEU A 945 9.51 10.56 33.80
CA LEU A 945 10.39 9.51 33.30
C LEU A 945 11.34 10.04 32.23
N ASP A 946 12.55 9.48 32.19
CA ASP A 946 13.57 9.79 31.21
C ASP A 946 13.84 8.59 30.30
N ALA A 947 14.16 8.86 29.03
CA ALA A 947 14.42 7.84 28.02
C ALA A 947 15.67 7.01 28.34
N GLY A 948 16.65 7.60 29.03
CA GLY A 948 17.95 6.98 29.27
C GLY A 948 18.59 6.54 27.94
N TRP A 949 18.92 5.25 27.83
CA TRP A 949 19.55 4.67 26.64
C TRP A 949 18.54 4.03 25.65
N SER A 950 17.27 3.91 26.01
CA SER A 950 16.23 3.23 25.22
C SER A 950 15.21 4.23 24.67
N ASN A 951 14.85 4.09 23.39
CA ASN A 951 13.70 4.80 22.82
C ASN A 951 12.40 4.01 22.93
N GLU A 952 12.46 2.76 23.40
CA GLU A 952 11.30 1.94 23.70
C GLU A 952 10.78 2.17 25.12
N VAL A 953 9.46 2.16 25.24
CA VAL A 953 8.74 2.23 26.52
C VAL A 953 8.14 0.87 26.82
N ARG A 954 8.61 0.27 27.93
CA ARG A 954 8.07 -0.97 28.45
C ARG A 954 6.88 -0.69 29.38
N VAL A 955 5.72 -1.17 28.97
CA VAL A 955 4.46 -1.08 29.71
C VAL A 955 4.05 -2.48 30.17
N GLN A 956 3.84 -2.64 31.47
CA GLN A 956 3.36 -3.87 32.07
C GLN A 956 1.95 -3.68 32.60
N VAL A 957 1.02 -4.52 32.16
CA VAL A 957 -0.38 -4.47 32.60
C VAL A 957 -0.75 -5.79 33.25
N PHE A 958 -1.28 -5.73 34.47
CA PHE A 958 -1.76 -6.88 35.21
C PHE A 958 -3.29 -6.81 35.35
N ILE A 959 -4.00 -7.84 34.89
CA ILE A 959 -5.46 -7.94 34.99
C ILE A 959 -5.82 -9.25 35.70
N SER A 960 -6.48 -9.15 36.86
CA SER A 960 -7.00 -10.30 37.63
C SER A 960 -8.39 -10.71 37.22
#